data_AF-A0A453BV00-F1
#
_entry.id   AF-A0A453BV00-F1
#
_cell.length_a   1.000
_cell.length_b   1.000
_cell.length_c   1.000
_cell.angle_alpha   90.00
_cell.angle_beta   90.00
_cell.angle_gamma   90.00
#
_symmetry.space_group_name_H-M   'P 1'
#
loop_
_entity.id
_entity.type
_entity.pdbx_description
1 polymer ?
#
loop_
_entity_poly.entity_id
_entity_poly.type
_entity_poly.pdbx_seq_one_letter_code
_entity_poly.pdbx_strand_id
1 'polypeptide(L)'
;MSDRMDLIVGRPEAVYFYEVDGRGPCWAFDGEKKFVGWFRGYLLCIIEDQRSRKNTLNVYDLKNRLIAHSMPVGDVSHLVTEWGYIILIMSDKRILCIGEKDMESKLDMLFKKNLYTVAINLVQSQQADPASTAEVLRKYGDHLYGKQEYDEAMSQYIHTIGHLEPSYVIQKFLDAKRIHNLTNYLEKLHDRGLASKDHTTLLLNCYTKLKDVEKLNHFIKDEDGVGEIKFDVETAIRVCRAAGYHEHAMFVAKKAGRHELYLKILLEDLARYDEALQYISGLEANQAGLTVKEYGKILVDHRPAETVKILLRLCTDGGDPTTRRGSNSMRLLMIPSPMDFVNIFVHSPQYLMEFLENYIKAVKDSPAQTEIHNTLLELYISKDLSFPSMSQENDFDDHNSKERKGKEITNGYKSGTREKAKLGKEENKTAKDIVDRQRKGLALLKSAWTPEMEEPLYSVDLALIICNANAFKDGLLFLYEKLKLYKEVISCYKQAHDHEGLIACCKKLGDSTQGGDPSLWGDLLNYFGELGEDCSKEVKEVLTYVEKADVLPPIVVLQTLSKNPCLTLSVVKDYIARKLEQESKLIEDDRKSVDKYQEETELMKREIEDLKTNAKVFQLSKCTACTFTLDLPAVHFMCMHSFHLRCLGDNEKECPECAPEYRSVMEAKQKLELNARDHDLFFRQLRGSKDGFSVVADYFSKGVVSKTTIPPENAP
;
A
#
# COMPACT_ATOMS: atom_id res chain seq x y z
N MET A 1 14.00 93.60 -12.43
CA MET A 1 15.09 92.74 -11.91
C MET A 1 14.59 91.32 -11.85
N SER A 2 15.46 90.32 -12.03
CA SER A 2 15.10 88.89 -11.90
C SER A 2 14.95 88.49 -10.43
N ASP A 3 14.50 87.26 -10.16
CA ASP A 3 14.49 86.68 -8.79
C ASP A 3 15.91 86.56 -8.18
N ARG A 4 16.97 86.64 -9.00
CA ARG A 4 18.38 86.66 -8.59
C ARG A 4 18.96 88.07 -8.47
N MET A 5 18.10 89.09 -8.57
CA MET A 5 18.45 90.51 -8.63
C MET A 5 19.26 90.93 -9.87
N ASP A 6 19.21 90.16 -10.95
CA ASP A 6 19.85 90.55 -12.20
C ASP A 6 19.13 91.75 -12.82
N LEU A 7 19.90 92.71 -13.34
CA LEU A 7 19.35 93.82 -14.12
C LEU A 7 19.02 93.32 -15.53
N ILE A 8 17.73 93.42 -15.90
CA ILE A 8 17.22 92.96 -17.21
C ILE A 8 17.08 94.17 -18.14
N VAL A 9 17.75 94.13 -19.28
CA VAL A 9 17.74 95.21 -20.28
C VAL A 9 17.25 94.65 -21.62
N GLY A 10 16.11 95.12 -22.10
CA GLY A 10 15.59 94.81 -23.43
C GLY A 10 16.16 95.74 -24.50
N ARG A 11 16.73 95.16 -25.55
CA ARG A 11 17.06 95.86 -26.80
C ARG A 11 16.27 95.24 -27.96
N PRO A 12 16.20 95.90 -29.13
CA PRO A 12 15.48 95.36 -30.28
C PRO A 12 15.91 93.95 -30.68
N GLU A 13 17.20 93.64 -30.54
CA GLU A 13 17.77 92.36 -30.95
C GLU A 13 17.70 91.26 -29.86
N ALA A 14 17.73 91.64 -28.58
CA ALA A 14 17.87 90.69 -27.48
C ALA A 14 17.51 91.28 -26.12
N VAL A 15 17.25 90.40 -25.16
CA VAL A 15 17.17 90.72 -23.74
C VAL A 15 18.48 90.29 -23.06
N TYR A 16 19.13 91.24 -22.38
CA TYR A 16 20.40 91.05 -21.68
C TYR A 16 20.17 91.00 -20.17
N PHE A 17 20.83 90.06 -19.51
CA PHE A 17 20.89 89.97 -18.06
C PHE A 17 22.27 90.47 -17.59
N TYR A 18 22.29 91.36 -16.60
CA TYR A 18 23.52 91.86 -15.99
C TYR A 18 23.54 91.46 -14.52
N GLU A 19 24.61 90.78 -14.13
CA GLU A 19 24.95 90.43 -12.75
C GLU A 19 25.84 91.53 -12.16
N VAL A 20 26.08 91.50 -10.85
CA VAL A 20 26.95 92.48 -10.17
C VAL A 20 28.37 92.46 -10.74
N ASP A 21 28.84 91.28 -11.18
CA ASP A 21 30.18 91.05 -11.71
C ASP A 21 30.30 91.30 -13.23
N GLY A 22 29.20 91.58 -13.93
CA GLY A 22 29.23 91.92 -15.36
C GLY A 22 28.06 91.40 -16.18
N ARG A 23 28.29 91.26 -17.49
CA ARG A 23 27.25 90.83 -18.45
C ARG A 23 27.02 89.32 -18.33
N GLY A 24 25.82 88.95 -17.91
CA GLY A 24 25.33 87.58 -17.85
C GLY A 24 24.75 87.10 -19.19
N PRO A 25 23.91 86.03 -19.18
CA PRO A 25 23.36 85.43 -20.38
C PRO A 25 22.46 86.41 -21.16
N CYS A 26 22.35 86.20 -22.47
CA CYS A 26 21.46 86.99 -23.34
C CYS A 26 20.59 86.10 -24.20
N TRP A 27 19.37 86.57 -24.47
CA TRP A 27 18.35 85.83 -25.21
C TRP A 27 17.90 86.67 -26.41
N ALA A 28 18.12 86.14 -27.61
CA ALA A 28 17.76 86.82 -28.85
C ALA A 28 16.24 86.77 -29.05
N PHE A 29 15.62 87.95 -29.10
CA PHE A 29 14.20 88.12 -29.37
C PHE A 29 14.09 89.32 -30.31
N ASP A 30 13.49 89.14 -31.48
CA ASP A 30 13.36 90.23 -32.45
C ASP A 30 12.20 91.17 -32.08
N GLY A 31 12.23 92.40 -32.60
CA GLY A 31 11.20 93.43 -32.40
C GLY A 31 11.46 94.41 -31.25
N GLU A 32 10.75 95.54 -31.25
CA GLU A 32 10.98 96.61 -30.27
C GLU A 32 10.37 96.26 -28.91
N LYS A 33 11.21 96.17 -27.87
CA LYS A 33 10.78 95.81 -26.50
C LYS A 33 10.29 97.06 -25.77
N LYS A 34 8.96 97.23 -25.67
CA LYS A 34 8.34 98.34 -24.94
C LYS A 34 8.44 98.16 -23.43
N PHE A 35 8.17 96.94 -22.97
CA PHE A 35 8.27 96.57 -21.57
C PHE A 35 8.97 95.24 -21.43
N VAL A 36 9.80 95.13 -20.40
CA VAL A 36 10.40 93.88 -19.95
C VAL A 36 10.14 93.75 -18.46
N GLY A 37 9.67 92.58 -18.05
CA GLY A 37 9.35 92.28 -16.65
C GLY A 37 9.78 90.87 -16.29
N TRP A 38 9.73 90.58 -14.99
CA TRP A 38 10.01 89.25 -14.47
C TRP A 38 8.87 88.84 -13.54
N PHE A 39 8.42 87.60 -13.66
CA PHE A 39 7.36 87.06 -12.81
C PHE A 39 7.59 85.58 -12.55
N ARG A 40 7.89 85.20 -11.30
CA ARG A 40 7.99 83.78 -10.85
C ARG A 40 8.80 82.88 -11.78
N GLY A 41 9.97 83.33 -12.22
CA GLY A 41 10.83 82.58 -13.15
C GLY A 41 10.53 82.76 -14.64
N TYR A 42 9.48 83.49 -15.01
CA TYR A 42 9.16 83.83 -16.40
C TYR A 42 9.67 85.23 -16.77
N LEU A 43 10.20 85.34 -17.98
CA LEU A 43 10.53 86.63 -18.61
C LEU A 43 9.31 87.15 -19.37
N LEU A 44 8.86 88.35 -19.02
CA LEU A 44 7.76 89.04 -19.67
C LEU A 44 8.34 90.03 -20.67
N CYS A 45 7.87 89.99 -21.92
CA CYS A 45 8.24 90.99 -22.93
C CYS A 45 7.00 91.45 -23.69
N ILE A 46 6.80 92.76 -23.75
CA ILE A 46 5.82 93.38 -24.65
C ILE A 46 6.58 93.86 -25.87
N ILE A 47 6.36 93.19 -26.99
CA ILE A 47 7.07 93.41 -28.25
C ILE A 47 6.12 94.10 -29.22
N GLU A 48 6.51 95.26 -29.72
CA GLU A 48 5.82 95.94 -30.83
C GLU A 48 6.38 95.40 -32.15
N ASP A 49 5.48 94.90 -33.00
CA ASP A 49 5.82 94.59 -34.38
C ASP A 49 5.86 95.88 -35.20
N GLN A 50 7.06 96.25 -35.68
CA GLN A 50 7.27 97.49 -36.44
C GLN A 50 6.46 97.56 -37.74
N ARG A 51 6.02 96.41 -38.30
CA ARG A 51 5.23 96.37 -39.53
C ARG A 51 3.74 96.60 -39.29
N SER A 52 3.20 96.04 -38.20
CA SER A 52 1.76 96.08 -37.91
C SER A 52 1.35 97.04 -36.80
N ARG A 53 2.32 97.62 -36.06
CA ARG A 53 2.14 98.39 -34.82
C ARG A 53 1.22 97.70 -33.81
N LYS A 54 1.25 96.36 -33.80
CA LYS A 54 0.54 95.56 -32.81
C LYS A 54 1.51 95.17 -31.70
N ASN A 55 1.07 95.36 -30.47
CA ASN A 55 1.82 94.91 -29.31
C ASN A 55 1.43 93.46 -29.00
N THR A 56 2.42 92.64 -28.67
CA THR A 56 2.19 91.27 -28.21
C THR A 56 2.87 91.08 -26.86
N LEU A 57 2.12 90.62 -25.87
CA LEU A 57 2.71 90.13 -24.64
C LEU A 57 3.19 88.71 -24.89
N ASN A 58 4.49 88.49 -24.67
CA ASN A 58 5.10 87.16 -24.67
C ASN A 58 5.64 86.86 -23.28
N VAL A 59 5.24 85.71 -22.74
CA VAL A 59 5.69 85.16 -21.46
C VAL A 59 6.62 83.99 -21.79
N TYR A 60 7.90 84.14 -21.51
CA TYR A 60 8.94 83.17 -21.83
C TYR A 60 9.37 82.39 -20.59
N ASP A 61 9.39 81.06 -20.71
CA ASP A 61 10.10 80.18 -19.79
C ASP A 61 11.48 79.88 -20.38
N LEU A 62 12.48 80.57 -19.85
CA LEU A 62 13.86 80.48 -20.33
C LEU A 62 14.51 79.14 -19.96
N LYS A 63 14.07 78.48 -18.88
CA LYS A 63 14.63 77.19 -18.44
C LYS A 63 14.20 76.07 -19.38
N ASN A 64 12.92 76.01 -19.71
CA ASN A 64 12.36 75.01 -20.62
C ASN A 64 12.36 75.46 -22.09
N ARG A 65 12.91 76.64 -22.40
CA ARG A 65 13.03 77.24 -23.74
C ARG A 65 11.70 77.28 -24.50
N LEU A 66 10.63 77.68 -23.82
CA LEU A 66 9.27 77.70 -24.38
C LEU A 66 8.57 79.04 -24.17
N ILE A 67 7.65 79.36 -25.07
CA ILE A 67 6.73 80.48 -24.91
C ILE A 67 5.54 79.96 -24.12
N ALA A 68 5.46 80.32 -22.84
CA ALA A 68 4.41 79.86 -21.93
C ALA A 68 3.05 80.47 -22.31
N HIS A 69 3.05 81.73 -22.74
CA HIS A 69 1.85 82.41 -23.22
C HIS A 69 2.21 83.53 -24.21
N SER A 70 1.40 83.70 -25.25
CA SER A 70 1.51 84.81 -26.19
C SER A 70 0.12 85.32 -26.52
N MET A 71 -0.09 86.64 -26.42
CA MET A 71 -1.39 87.25 -26.68
C MET A 71 -1.23 88.66 -27.25
N PRO A 72 -2.02 89.04 -28.27
CA PRO A 72 -2.07 90.42 -28.73
C PRO A 72 -2.65 91.31 -27.64
N VAL A 73 -2.00 92.44 -27.41
CA VAL A 73 -2.40 93.47 -26.46
C VAL A 73 -2.47 94.81 -27.18
N GLY A 74 -3.31 95.72 -26.71
CA GLY A 74 -3.33 97.11 -27.22
C GLY A 74 -2.11 97.92 -26.75
N ASP A 75 -2.25 99.24 -26.67
CA ASP A 75 -1.22 100.10 -26.09
C ASP A 75 -1.15 99.96 -24.58
N VAL A 76 -0.06 99.38 -24.08
CA VAL A 76 0.19 99.16 -22.65
C VAL A 76 0.92 100.37 -22.08
N SER A 77 0.38 100.96 -21.02
CA SER A 77 1.01 102.08 -20.30
C SER A 77 1.88 101.60 -19.14
N HIS A 78 1.45 100.56 -18.43
CA HIS A 78 2.20 99.97 -17.32
C HIS A 78 2.09 98.45 -17.28
N LEU A 79 3.21 97.79 -16.98
CA LEU A 79 3.31 96.36 -16.67
C LEU A 79 3.63 96.23 -15.18
N VAL A 80 2.71 95.61 -14.42
CA VAL A 80 2.82 95.45 -12.97
C VAL A 80 2.65 93.98 -12.61
N THR A 81 3.46 93.48 -11.67
CA THR A 81 3.44 92.08 -11.22
C THR A 81 3.17 92.03 -9.73
N GLU A 82 1.90 92.26 -9.36
CA GLU A 82 1.48 92.35 -7.96
C GLU A 82 0.37 91.35 -7.64
N TRP A 83 0.25 90.97 -6.37
CA TRP A 83 -0.78 90.06 -5.85
C TRP A 83 -0.82 88.68 -6.53
N GLY A 84 0.29 88.25 -7.12
CA GLY A 84 0.38 86.98 -7.85
C GLY A 84 -0.22 87.00 -9.25
N TYR A 85 -0.49 88.18 -9.81
CA TYR A 85 -0.99 88.35 -11.18
C TYR A 85 -0.02 89.20 -12.00
N ILE A 86 -0.01 88.97 -13.32
CA ILE A 86 0.56 89.90 -14.29
C ILE A 86 -0.56 90.86 -14.69
N ILE A 87 -0.40 92.14 -14.36
CA ILE A 87 -1.39 93.19 -14.57
C ILE A 87 -0.87 94.13 -15.66
N LEU A 88 -1.60 94.20 -16.77
CA LEU A 88 -1.37 95.19 -17.82
C LEU A 88 -2.38 96.33 -17.67
N ILE A 89 -1.88 97.55 -17.52
CA ILE A 89 -2.71 98.76 -17.59
C ILE A 89 -2.58 99.30 -19.01
N MET A 90 -3.72 99.43 -19.68
CA MET A 90 -3.80 99.90 -21.06
C MET A 90 -3.95 101.43 -21.10
N SER A 91 -3.56 102.06 -22.21
CA SER A 91 -3.74 103.50 -22.45
C SER A 91 -5.21 103.93 -22.47
N ASP A 92 -6.13 103.01 -22.77
CA ASP A 92 -7.58 103.22 -22.74
C ASP A 92 -8.20 103.01 -21.34
N LYS A 93 -7.37 102.90 -20.29
CA LYS A 93 -7.77 102.66 -18.89
C LYS A 93 -8.37 101.29 -18.60
N ARG A 94 -8.30 100.32 -19.54
CA ARG A 94 -8.62 98.91 -19.23
C ARG A 94 -7.47 98.25 -18.49
N ILE A 95 -7.81 97.32 -17.60
CA ILE A 95 -6.85 96.51 -16.85
C ILE A 95 -7.03 95.05 -17.26
N LEU A 96 -5.94 94.39 -17.65
CA LEU A 96 -5.91 92.97 -17.97
C LEU A 96 -5.11 92.23 -16.91
N CYS A 97 -5.77 91.33 -16.18
CA CYS A 97 -5.14 90.51 -15.16
C CYS A 97 -4.91 89.08 -15.71
N ILE A 98 -3.67 88.64 -15.74
CA ILE A 98 -3.26 87.31 -16.19
C ILE A 98 -2.79 86.52 -14.98
N GLY A 99 -3.52 85.46 -14.65
CA GLY A 99 -3.21 84.54 -13.57
C GLY A 99 -2.46 83.32 -14.06
N GLU A 100 -1.55 82.82 -13.24
CA GLU A 100 -0.88 81.55 -13.47
C GLU A 100 -1.84 80.39 -13.19
N LYS A 101 -1.96 79.43 -14.12
CA LYS A 101 -2.76 78.22 -13.90
C LYS A 101 -2.13 77.31 -12.84
N ASP A 102 -2.97 76.53 -12.18
CA ASP A 102 -2.57 75.47 -11.27
C ASP A 102 -1.75 74.37 -11.97
N MET A 103 -1.08 73.54 -11.19
CA MET A 103 -0.14 72.54 -11.68
C MET A 103 -0.82 71.43 -12.49
N GLU A 104 -2.00 70.97 -12.09
CA GLU A 104 -2.76 69.93 -12.80
C GLU A 104 -3.16 70.42 -14.20
N SER A 105 -3.71 71.64 -14.28
CA SER A 105 -4.06 72.28 -15.56
C SER A 105 -2.84 72.44 -16.49
N LYS A 106 -1.66 72.79 -15.94
CA LYS A 106 -0.42 72.89 -16.73
C LYS A 106 0.01 71.54 -17.27
N LEU A 107 0.00 70.50 -16.43
CA LEU A 107 0.37 69.15 -16.82
C LEU A 107 -0.57 68.61 -17.90
N ASP A 108 -1.88 68.78 -17.76
CA ASP A 108 -2.86 68.39 -18.76
C ASP A 108 -2.65 69.09 -20.11
N MET A 109 -2.29 70.37 -20.09
CA MET A 109 -1.94 71.10 -21.31
C MET A 109 -0.67 70.57 -21.97
N LEU A 110 0.34 70.20 -21.18
CA LEU A 110 1.59 69.61 -21.69
C LEU A 110 1.37 68.20 -22.24
N PHE A 111 0.57 67.38 -21.57
CA PHE A 111 0.20 66.04 -22.01
C PHE A 111 -0.57 66.07 -23.34
N LYS A 112 -1.55 66.97 -23.50
CA LYS A 112 -2.27 67.15 -24.78
C LYS A 112 -1.36 67.54 -25.94
N LYS A 113 -0.23 68.20 -25.66
CA LYS A 113 0.77 68.61 -26.67
C LYS A 113 1.94 67.63 -26.79
N ASN A 114 1.92 66.50 -26.08
CA ASN A 114 3.00 65.51 -26.01
C ASN A 114 4.35 66.07 -25.53
N LEU A 115 4.35 67.13 -24.73
CA LEU A 115 5.57 67.78 -24.19
C LEU A 115 5.96 67.20 -22.82
N TYR A 116 6.23 65.89 -22.79
CA TYR A 116 6.46 65.16 -21.54
C TYR A 116 7.80 65.48 -20.85
N THR A 117 8.85 65.78 -21.60
CA THR A 117 10.16 66.18 -21.04
C THR A 117 10.06 67.49 -20.27
N VAL A 118 9.28 68.45 -20.79
CA VAL A 118 8.95 69.71 -20.11
C VAL A 118 8.08 69.45 -18.88
N ALA A 119 7.13 68.51 -18.96
CA ALA A 119 6.29 68.14 -17.82
C ALA A 119 7.14 67.55 -16.67
N ILE A 120 8.12 66.70 -16.96
CA ILE A 120 9.05 66.15 -15.97
C ILE A 120 9.88 67.27 -15.33
N ASN A 121 10.47 68.16 -16.14
CA ASN A 121 11.23 69.30 -15.63
C ASN A 121 10.38 70.22 -14.74
N LEU A 122 9.13 70.46 -15.14
CA LEU A 122 8.19 71.28 -14.36
C LEU A 122 7.98 70.66 -12.97
N VAL A 123 7.72 69.35 -12.92
CA VAL A 123 7.43 68.61 -11.68
C VAL A 123 8.66 68.53 -10.76
N GLN A 124 9.85 68.30 -11.34
CA GLN A 124 11.11 68.31 -10.61
C GLN A 124 11.46 69.72 -10.09
N SER A 125 11.23 70.77 -10.88
CA SER A 125 11.56 72.15 -10.51
C SER A 125 10.68 72.72 -9.40
N GLN A 126 9.44 72.25 -9.30
CA GLN A 126 8.48 72.70 -8.29
C GLN A 126 8.45 71.82 -7.04
N GLN A 127 9.39 70.86 -6.92
CA GLN A 127 9.46 69.88 -5.81
C GLN A 127 8.11 69.22 -5.54
N ALA A 128 7.45 68.77 -6.60
CA ALA A 128 6.19 68.05 -6.43
C ALA A 128 6.42 66.76 -5.65
N ASP A 129 5.34 66.22 -5.11
CA ASP A 129 5.37 64.95 -4.41
C ASP A 129 5.89 63.82 -5.34
N PRO A 130 6.61 62.83 -4.78
CA PRO A 130 7.13 61.71 -5.55
C PRO A 130 6.06 60.90 -6.30
N ALA A 131 4.81 60.89 -5.80
CA ALA A 131 3.70 60.21 -6.45
C ALA A 131 3.23 60.94 -7.72
N SER A 132 3.06 62.26 -7.67
CA SER A 132 2.78 63.09 -8.87
C SER A 132 3.91 62.98 -9.92
N THR A 133 5.16 62.92 -9.46
CA THR A 133 6.31 62.68 -10.35
C THR A 133 6.23 61.32 -11.02
N ALA A 134 5.90 60.28 -10.26
CA ALA A 134 5.71 58.94 -10.81
C ALA A 134 4.53 58.87 -11.80
N GLU A 135 3.45 59.63 -11.58
CA GLU A 135 2.32 59.67 -12.53
C GLU A 135 2.71 60.31 -13.87
N VAL A 136 3.50 61.40 -13.84
CA VAL A 136 4.00 62.06 -15.05
C VAL A 136 4.93 61.12 -15.82
N LEU A 137 5.83 60.43 -15.12
CA LEU A 137 6.72 59.42 -15.69
C LEU A 137 5.95 58.22 -16.25
N ARG A 138 4.86 57.79 -15.58
CA ARG A 138 3.96 56.74 -16.09
C ARG A 138 3.29 57.18 -17.39
N LYS A 139 2.72 58.39 -17.44
CA LYS A 139 2.09 58.94 -18.66
C LYS A 139 3.11 59.10 -19.80
N TYR A 140 4.36 59.46 -19.48
CA TYR A 140 5.43 59.52 -20.47
C TYR A 140 5.84 58.13 -20.97
N GLY A 141 6.01 57.16 -20.06
CA GLY A 141 6.28 55.77 -20.40
C GLY A 141 5.18 55.16 -21.27
N ASP A 142 3.90 55.46 -20.99
CA ASP A 142 2.76 55.00 -21.78
C ASP A 142 2.77 55.57 -23.21
N HIS A 143 3.15 56.84 -23.36
CA HIS A 143 3.31 57.47 -24.67
C HIS A 143 4.45 56.86 -25.48
N LEU A 144 5.61 56.67 -24.88
CA LEU A 144 6.77 56.02 -25.50
C LEU A 144 6.46 54.56 -25.87
N TYR A 145 5.75 53.85 -25.00
CA TYR A 145 5.29 52.49 -25.27
C TYR A 145 4.35 52.45 -26.48
N GLY A 146 3.43 53.40 -26.60
CA GLY A 146 2.55 53.54 -27.77
C GLY A 146 3.31 53.83 -29.07
N LYS A 147 4.45 54.52 -29.00
CA LYS A 147 5.38 54.75 -30.12
C LYS A 147 6.28 53.56 -30.45
N GLN A 148 6.19 52.47 -29.70
CA GLN A 148 7.06 51.30 -29.82
C GLN A 148 8.52 51.53 -29.39
N GLU A 149 8.80 52.61 -28.66
CA GLU A 149 10.11 52.92 -28.08
C GLU A 149 10.22 52.26 -26.70
N TYR A 150 10.29 50.92 -26.70
CA TYR A 150 10.11 50.11 -25.49
C TYR A 150 11.23 50.26 -24.45
N ASP A 151 12.47 50.48 -24.89
CA ASP A 151 13.63 50.56 -23.99
C ASP A 151 13.62 51.90 -23.23
N GLU A 152 13.29 52.99 -23.95
CA GLU A 152 13.10 54.31 -23.34
C GLU A 152 11.88 54.31 -22.41
N ALA A 153 10.76 53.71 -22.85
CA ALA A 153 9.57 53.54 -22.01
C ALA A 153 9.92 52.78 -20.72
N MET A 154 10.68 51.68 -20.82
CA MET A 154 11.12 50.90 -19.67
C MET A 154 12.00 51.69 -18.72
N SER A 155 12.92 52.50 -19.27
CA SER A 155 13.75 53.40 -18.48
C SER A 155 12.90 54.35 -17.63
N GLN A 156 11.80 54.88 -18.18
CA GLN A 156 10.87 55.71 -17.41
C GLN A 156 10.12 54.91 -16.34
N TYR A 157 9.62 53.71 -16.66
CA TYR A 157 8.92 52.86 -15.68
C TYR A 157 9.82 52.45 -14.51
N ILE A 158 11.12 52.21 -14.73
CA ILE A 158 12.08 51.92 -13.65
C ILE A 158 12.17 53.07 -12.64
N HIS A 159 12.05 54.32 -13.09
CA HIS A 159 12.03 55.48 -12.18
C HIS A 159 10.74 55.57 -11.36
N THR A 160 9.66 54.89 -11.76
CA THR A 160 8.38 54.85 -11.03
C THR A 160 8.32 53.78 -9.93
N ILE A 161 9.34 52.90 -9.83
CA ILE A 161 9.38 51.82 -8.83
C ILE A 161 9.33 52.42 -7.41
N GLY A 162 8.37 51.96 -6.61
CA GLY A 162 8.10 52.43 -5.25
C GLY A 162 6.82 53.26 -5.13
N HIS A 163 6.32 53.80 -6.24
CA HIS A 163 5.09 54.58 -6.29
C HIS A 163 4.05 53.99 -7.26
N LEU A 164 4.49 53.34 -8.34
CA LEU A 164 3.62 52.62 -9.26
C LEU A 164 3.58 51.13 -8.92
N GLU A 165 2.40 50.53 -9.02
CA GLU A 165 2.22 49.09 -8.82
C GLU A 165 2.98 48.29 -9.91
N PRO A 166 3.89 47.37 -9.55
CA PRO A 166 4.66 46.58 -10.51
C PRO A 166 3.80 45.81 -11.53
N SER A 167 2.63 45.33 -11.11
CA SER A 167 1.66 44.62 -11.95
C SER A 167 1.33 45.37 -13.25
N TYR A 168 1.23 46.71 -13.17
CA TYR A 168 0.91 47.57 -14.32
C TYR A 168 1.97 47.48 -15.43
N VAL A 169 3.24 47.53 -15.05
CA VAL A 169 4.37 47.46 -15.98
C VAL A 169 4.55 46.02 -16.46
N ILE A 170 4.47 45.04 -15.55
CA ILE A 170 4.61 43.63 -15.88
C ILE A 170 3.59 43.23 -16.96
N GLN A 171 2.31 43.55 -16.79
CA GLN A 171 1.25 43.22 -17.76
C GLN A 171 1.52 43.77 -19.17
N LYS A 172 2.13 44.95 -19.28
CA LYS A 172 2.51 45.55 -20.58
C LYS A 172 3.68 44.84 -21.26
N PHE A 173 4.60 44.25 -20.50
CA PHE A 173 5.84 43.68 -21.01
C PHE A 173 5.92 42.15 -20.95
N LEU A 174 4.79 41.45 -20.71
CA LEU A 174 4.71 39.98 -20.70
C LEU A 174 4.96 39.31 -22.06
N ASP A 175 4.98 40.07 -23.17
CA ASP A 175 5.30 39.54 -24.51
C ASP A 175 6.71 38.94 -24.55
N ALA A 176 6.83 37.72 -25.07
CA ALA A 176 8.10 37.01 -25.24
C ALA A 176 9.15 37.80 -26.02
N LYS A 177 8.74 38.68 -26.95
CA LYS A 177 9.67 39.55 -27.70
C LYS A 177 10.35 40.61 -26.83
N ARG A 178 9.82 40.91 -25.64
CA ARG A 178 10.25 42.00 -24.75
C ARG A 178 10.73 41.51 -23.40
N ILE A 179 11.06 40.23 -23.33
CA ILE A 179 11.54 39.56 -22.12
C ILE A 179 12.76 40.25 -21.52
N HIS A 180 13.67 40.83 -22.32
CA HIS A 180 14.81 41.61 -21.84
C HIS A 180 14.39 42.85 -21.04
N ASN A 181 13.37 43.57 -21.51
CA ASN A 181 12.86 44.77 -20.84
C ASN A 181 12.16 44.41 -19.54
N LEU A 182 11.35 43.36 -19.57
CA LEU A 182 10.72 42.82 -18.35
C LEU A 182 11.78 42.35 -17.33
N THR A 183 12.83 41.68 -17.80
CA THR A 183 13.94 41.21 -16.96
C THR A 183 14.64 42.39 -16.29
N ASN A 184 14.98 43.44 -17.04
CA ASN A 184 15.60 44.65 -16.49
C ASN A 184 14.71 45.33 -15.42
N TYR A 185 13.40 45.41 -15.66
CA TYR A 185 12.46 45.94 -14.67
C TYR A 185 12.45 45.11 -13.38
N LEU A 186 12.36 43.80 -13.49
CA LEU A 186 12.32 42.88 -12.35
C LEU A 186 13.66 42.85 -11.59
N GLU A 187 14.80 42.92 -12.29
CA GLU A 187 16.13 43.09 -11.68
C GLU A 187 16.18 44.38 -10.86
N LYS A 188 15.76 45.53 -11.42
CA LYS A 188 15.74 46.81 -10.70
C LYS A 188 14.73 46.84 -9.55
N LEU A 189 13.62 46.10 -9.66
CA LEU A 189 12.66 45.93 -8.58
C LEU A 189 13.27 45.14 -7.41
N HIS A 190 14.07 44.11 -7.73
CA HIS A 190 14.78 43.29 -6.75
C HIS A 190 15.95 44.04 -6.11
N ASP A 191 16.73 44.83 -6.87
CA ASP A 191 17.79 45.71 -6.38
C ASP A 191 17.28 46.69 -5.31
N ARG A 192 16.02 47.14 -5.43
CA ARG A 192 15.37 48.04 -4.47
C ARG A 192 14.69 47.33 -3.29
N GLY A 193 14.70 45.99 -3.25
CA GLY A 193 14.08 45.21 -2.18
C GLY A 193 12.55 45.24 -2.16
N LEU A 194 11.90 45.65 -3.27
CA LEU A 194 10.43 45.78 -3.39
C LEU A 194 9.80 44.60 -4.15
N ALA A 195 10.58 43.55 -4.44
CA ALA A 195 10.10 42.37 -5.15
C ALA A 195 9.32 41.42 -4.22
N SER A 196 8.18 40.90 -4.70
CA SER A 196 7.42 39.84 -4.03
C SER A 196 7.92 38.45 -4.48
N LYS A 197 7.48 37.39 -3.80
CA LYS A 197 7.79 36.00 -4.19
C LYS A 197 7.36 35.68 -5.64
N ASP A 198 6.25 36.25 -6.10
CA ASP A 198 5.76 36.11 -7.47
C ASP A 198 6.66 36.82 -8.49
N HIS A 199 7.13 38.04 -8.16
CA HIS A 199 8.07 38.78 -9.00
C HIS A 199 9.40 38.04 -9.14
N THR A 200 9.91 37.48 -8.05
CA THR A 200 11.13 36.66 -8.01
C THR A 200 10.98 35.40 -8.86
N THR A 201 9.80 34.77 -8.83
CA THR A 201 9.50 33.58 -9.65
C THR A 201 9.36 33.93 -11.13
N LEU A 202 8.76 35.08 -11.46
CA LEU A 202 8.69 35.57 -12.83
C LEU A 202 10.08 35.91 -13.39
N LEU A 203 10.97 36.48 -12.57
CA LEU A 203 12.35 36.76 -12.96
C LEU A 203 13.11 35.47 -13.27
N LEU A 204 12.95 34.44 -12.44
CA LEU A 204 13.50 33.10 -12.71
C LEU A 204 12.98 32.52 -14.04
N ASN A 205 11.69 32.66 -14.32
CA ASN A 205 11.09 32.25 -15.59
C ASN A 205 11.65 33.04 -16.77
N CYS A 206 12.04 34.30 -16.55
CA CYS A 206 12.69 35.10 -17.58
C CYS A 206 14.11 34.61 -17.85
N TYR A 207 14.92 34.36 -16.82
CA TYR A 207 16.29 33.84 -16.98
C TYR A 207 16.33 32.49 -17.70
N THR A 208 15.44 31.56 -17.33
CA THR A 208 15.35 30.25 -17.96
C THR A 208 14.96 30.34 -19.44
N LYS A 209 14.05 31.25 -19.81
CA LYS A 209 13.68 31.51 -21.22
C LYS A 209 14.78 32.21 -22.02
N LEU A 210 15.51 33.13 -21.39
CA LEU A 210 16.65 33.83 -22.00
C LEU A 210 17.89 32.96 -22.14
N LYS A 211 17.90 31.78 -21.49
CA LYS A 211 19.06 30.87 -21.41
C LYS A 211 20.31 31.52 -20.81
N ASP A 212 20.12 32.50 -19.93
CA ASP A 212 21.21 33.18 -19.23
C ASP A 212 21.62 32.33 -18.01
N VAL A 213 22.56 31.42 -18.23
CA VAL A 213 22.99 30.43 -17.23
C VAL A 213 23.80 31.08 -16.10
N GLU A 214 24.53 32.16 -16.39
CA GLU A 214 25.36 32.86 -15.41
C GLU A 214 24.49 33.59 -14.38
N LYS A 215 23.52 34.38 -14.86
CA LYS A 215 22.56 35.04 -13.97
C LYS A 215 21.71 34.04 -13.20
N LEU A 216 21.28 32.96 -13.85
CA LEU A 216 20.53 31.89 -13.19
C LEU A 216 21.35 31.20 -12.09
N ASN A 217 22.63 30.93 -12.34
CA ASN A 217 23.55 30.38 -11.34
C ASN A 217 23.71 31.33 -10.17
N HIS A 218 24.02 32.60 -10.41
CA HIS A 218 24.17 33.59 -9.34
C HIS A 218 22.87 33.71 -8.53
N PHE A 219 21.72 33.77 -9.19
CA PHE A 219 20.42 33.89 -8.55
C PHE A 219 20.03 32.69 -7.67
N ILE A 220 20.36 31.47 -8.10
CA ILE A 220 20.03 30.24 -7.37
C ILE A 220 21.10 29.88 -6.33
N LYS A 221 22.37 30.03 -6.69
CA LYS A 221 23.53 29.57 -5.92
C LYS A 221 24.19 30.65 -5.07
N ASP A 222 23.74 31.91 -5.10
CA ASP A 222 24.36 32.93 -4.27
C ASP A 222 24.42 32.48 -2.81
N GLU A 223 25.66 32.54 -2.30
CA GLU A 223 26.13 31.91 -1.08
C GLU A 223 25.86 32.74 0.18
N ASP A 224 25.07 33.82 0.07
CA ASP A 224 24.59 34.58 1.22
C ASP A 224 23.54 33.75 1.98
N GLY A 225 24.10 32.88 2.81
CA GLY A 225 23.43 31.90 3.62
C GLY A 225 22.43 32.50 4.60
N VAL A 226 21.56 31.61 5.08
CA VAL A 226 20.56 31.84 6.16
C VAL A 226 19.28 32.56 5.72
N GLY A 227 19.13 32.97 4.45
CA GLY A 227 17.90 33.58 3.95
C GLY A 227 16.81 32.58 3.51
N GLU A 228 15.56 32.85 3.91
CA GLU A 228 14.33 32.20 3.41
C GLU A 228 14.31 32.18 1.87
N ILE A 229 13.87 31.08 1.25
CA ILE A 229 13.76 30.99 -0.22
C ILE A 229 12.76 32.05 -0.70
N LYS A 230 13.26 33.04 -1.46
CA LYS A 230 12.50 34.24 -1.86
C LYS A 230 11.57 34.02 -3.05
N PHE A 231 11.43 32.80 -3.53
CA PHE A 231 10.58 32.42 -4.67
C PHE A 231 9.78 31.17 -4.36
N ASP A 232 8.78 30.90 -5.19
CA ASP A 232 8.00 29.68 -5.10
C ASP A 232 8.84 28.46 -5.54
N VAL A 233 9.19 27.61 -4.57
CA VAL A 233 10.09 26.46 -4.77
C VAL A 233 9.54 25.49 -5.81
N GLU A 234 8.24 25.21 -5.78
CA GLU A 234 7.61 24.22 -6.64
C GLU A 234 7.57 24.70 -8.10
N THR A 235 7.17 25.95 -8.32
CA THR A 235 7.20 26.59 -9.64
C THR A 235 8.63 26.69 -10.17
N ALA A 236 9.59 27.05 -9.32
CA ALA A 236 11.00 27.12 -9.70
C ALA A 236 11.54 25.77 -10.17
N ILE A 237 11.28 24.69 -9.42
CA ILE A 237 11.67 23.33 -9.81
C ILE A 237 11.02 22.94 -11.14
N ARG A 238 9.70 23.15 -11.28
CA ARG A 238 8.95 22.82 -12.49
C ARG A 238 9.48 23.54 -13.73
N VAL A 239 9.76 24.84 -13.62
CA VAL A 239 10.25 25.64 -14.75
C VAL A 239 11.68 25.29 -15.12
N CYS A 240 12.58 25.13 -14.13
CA CYS A 240 13.94 24.67 -14.38
C CYS A 240 13.95 23.29 -15.05
N ARG A 241 13.13 22.35 -14.58
CA ARG A 241 12.99 21.00 -15.16
C ARG A 241 12.45 21.04 -16.60
N ALA A 242 11.40 21.83 -16.86
CA ALA A 242 10.82 21.98 -18.20
C ALA A 242 11.77 22.65 -19.21
N ALA A 243 12.64 23.54 -18.74
CA ALA A 243 13.66 24.20 -19.55
C ALA A 243 14.95 23.37 -19.72
N GLY A 244 15.05 22.19 -19.10
CA GLY A 244 16.22 21.30 -19.18
C GLY A 244 17.35 21.62 -18.21
N TYR A 245 17.14 22.52 -17.25
CA TYR A 245 18.10 22.89 -16.20
C TYR A 245 17.95 21.98 -14.98
N HIS A 246 18.13 20.66 -15.17
CA HIS A 246 17.91 19.64 -14.14
C HIS A 246 18.82 19.80 -12.92
N GLU A 247 20.10 20.16 -13.11
CA GLU A 247 21.04 20.41 -12.01
C GLU A 247 20.62 21.60 -11.12
N HIS A 248 20.07 22.66 -11.72
CA HIS A 248 19.55 23.82 -10.97
C HIS A 248 18.28 23.47 -10.21
N ALA A 249 17.36 22.71 -10.83
CA ALA A 249 16.16 22.20 -10.18
C ALA A 249 16.51 21.30 -8.99
N MET A 250 17.49 20.40 -9.17
CA MET A 250 18.03 19.53 -8.13
C MET A 250 18.60 20.34 -6.95
N PHE A 251 19.39 21.37 -7.22
CA PHE A 251 19.96 22.23 -6.18
C PHE A 251 18.87 22.94 -5.36
N VAL A 252 17.86 23.51 -6.04
CA VAL A 252 16.71 24.17 -5.37
C VAL A 252 15.93 23.17 -4.51
N ALA A 253 15.64 21.97 -5.03
CA ALA A 253 14.92 20.93 -4.29
C ALA A 253 15.67 20.50 -3.02
N LYS A 254 17.01 20.33 -3.11
CA LYS A 254 17.87 19.98 -1.98
C LYS A 254 17.90 21.08 -0.92
N LYS A 255 18.07 22.34 -1.34
CA LYS A 255 18.12 23.51 -0.42
C LYS A 255 16.77 23.75 0.28
N ALA A 256 15.66 23.44 -0.39
CA ALA A 256 14.31 23.57 0.17
C ALA A 256 13.85 22.39 1.05
N GLY A 257 14.66 21.35 1.19
CA GLY A 257 14.28 20.13 1.92
C GLY A 257 13.12 19.36 1.27
N ARG A 258 12.91 19.51 -0.05
CA ARG A 258 11.88 18.76 -0.80
C ARG A 258 12.46 17.45 -1.30
N HIS A 259 12.51 16.44 -0.43
CA HIS A 259 13.14 15.14 -0.69
C HIS A 259 12.54 14.39 -1.88
N GLU A 260 11.20 14.36 -1.99
CA GLU A 260 10.47 13.69 -3.06
C GLU A 260 10.85 14.27 -4.44
N LEU A 261 10.77 15.59 -4.60
CA LEU A 261 11.13 16.26 -5.85
C LEU A 261 12.62 16.12 -6.18
N TYR A 262 13.50 16.17 -5.18
CA TYR A 262 14.94 15.96 -5.37
C TYR A 262 15.23 14.56 -5.92
N LEU A 263 14.64 13.53 -5.33
CA LEU A 263 14.81 12.14 -5.78
C LEU A 263 14.17 11.91 -7.15
N LYS A 264 12.99 12.50 -7.41
CA LYS A 264 12.35 12.44 -8.73
C LYS A 264 13.26 12.96 -9.84
N ILE A 265 13.91 14.12 -9.62
CA ILE A 265 14.85 14.69 -10.60
C ILE A 265 16.08 13.79 -10.77
N LEU A 266 16.64 13.27 -9.67
CA LEU A 266 17.81 12.38 -9.74
C LEU A 266 17.52 11.08 -10.49
N LEU A 267 16.34 10.48 -10.29
CA LEU A 267 15.98 9.16 -10.81
C LEU A 267 15.41 9.21 -12.23
N GLU A 268 14.52 10.16 -12.52
CA GLU A 268 13.84 10.25 -13.82
C GLU A 268 14.64 11.07 -14.84
N ASP A 269 15.24 12.20 -14.43
CA ASP A 269 15.88 13.13 -15.38
C ASP A 269 17.39 12.91 -15.49
N LEU A 270 18.09 12.77 -14.36
CA LEU A 270 19.56 12.72 -14.31
C LEU A 270 20.11 11.28 -14.33
N ALA A 271 19.29 10.27 -14.08
CA ALA A 271 19.68 8.86 -13.95
C ALA A 271 20.87 8.62 -12.99
N ARG A 272 20.97 9.43 -11.92
CA ARG A 272 22.03 9.37 -10.90
C ARG A 272 21.61 8.50 -9.72
N TYR A 273 21.48 7.20 -9.96
CA TYR A 273 20.94 6.24 -8.99
C TYR A 273 21.80 6.11 -7.72
N ASP A 274 23.14 6.13 -7.85
CA ASP A 274 24.05 6.00 -6.69
C ASP A 274 23.88 7.14 -5.68
N GLU A 275 23.75 8.37 -6.17
CA GLU A 275 23.54 9.54 -5.31
C GLU A 275 22.15 9.54 -4.69
N ALA A 276 21.12 9.10 -5.43
CA ALA A 276 19.78 8.93 -4.89
C ALA A 276 19.78 7.94 -3.73
N LEU A 277 20.46 6.79 -3.87
CA LEU A 277 20.58 5.79 -2.80
C LEU A 277 21.37 6.30 -1.59
N GLN A 278 22.45 7.05 -1.82
CA GLN A 278 23.21 7.69 -0.75
C GLN A 278 22.37 8.72 0.00
N TYR A 279 21.56 9.49 -0.73
CA TYR A 279 20.65 10.48 -0.15
C TYR A 279 19.55 9.82 0.68
N ILE A 280 18.86 8.80 0.13
CA ILE A 280 17.86 7.99 0.86
C ILE A 280 18.46 7.39 2.13
N SER A 281 19.72 6.92 2.05
CA SER A 281 20.42 6.37 3.21
C SER A 281 20.66 7.39 4.34
N GLY A 282 20.62 8.69 4.06
CA GLY A 282 20.75 9.77 5.03
C GLY A 282 19.41 10.33 5.53
N LEU A 283 18.26 9.92 4.96
CA LEU A 283 16.94 10.38 5.38
C LEU A 283 16.47 9.65 6.65
N GLU A 284 15.51 10.27 7.35
CA GLU A 284 14.77 9.61 8.43
C GLU A 284 14.00 8.39 7.91
N ALA A 285 13.86 7.34 8.74
CA ALA A 285 13.30 6.05 8.35
C ALA A 285 11.91 6.15 7.69
N ASN A 286 11.03 7.04 8.19
CA ASN A 286 9.69 7.23 7.63
C ASN A 286 9.74 7.83 6.21
N GLN A 287 10.57 8.85 6.00
CA GLN A 287 10.73 9.49 4.70
C GLN A 287 11.45 8.57 3.70
N ALA A 288 12.44 7.82 4.17
CA ALA A 288 13.11 6.79 3.38
C ALA A 288 12.13 5.68 2.96
N GLY A 289 11.24 5.24 3.85
CA GLY A 289 10.22 4.23 3.53
C GLY A 289 9.23 4.70 2.45
N LEU A 290 8.68 5.91 2.58
CA LEU A 290 7.77 6.49 1.58
C LEU A 290 8.44 6.66 0.21
N THR A 291 9.65 7.21 0.19
CA THR A 291 10.39 7.44 -1.06
C THR A 291 10.78 6.15 -1.76
N VAL A 292 11.18 5.11 -1.02
CA VAL A 292 11.46 3.78 -1.60
C VAL A 292 10.18 3.09 -2.06
N LYS A 293 9.01 3.34 -1.45
CA LYS A 293 7.74 2.81 -1.96
C LYS A 293 7.37 3.39 -3.32
N GLU A 294 7.58 4.70 -3.51
CA GLU A 294 7.24 5.40 -4.76
C GLU A 294 8.26 5.12 -5.87
N TYR A 295 9.56 5.21 -5.56
CA TYR A 295 10.63 5.11 -6.56
C TYR A 295 11.40 3.79 -6.54
N GLY A 296 11.04 2.86 -5.66
CA GLY A 296 11.74 1.59 -5.45
C GLY A 296 11.81 0.73 -6.71
N LYS A 297 10.79 0.77 -7.56
CA LYS A 297 10.78 0.02 -8.83
C LYS A 297 11.97 0.41 -9.72
N ILE A 298 12.18 1.73 -9.90
CA ILE A 298 13.30 2.27 -10.69
C ILE A 298 14.64 1.91 -10.03
N LEU A 299 14.71 2.03 -8.70
CA LEU A 299 15.93 1.72 -7.95
C LEU A 299 16.30 0.23 -8.04
N VAL A 300 15.33 -0.68 -7.97
CA VAL A 300 15.55 -2.11 -8.10
C VAL A 300 15.95 -2.50 -9.52
N ASP A 301 15.34 -1.89 -10.54
CA ASP A 301 15.66 -2.18 -11.95
C ASP A 301 17.10 -1.78 -12.31
N HIS A 302 17.64 -0.72 -11.70
CA HIS A 302 19.00 -0.23 -12.00
C HIS A 302 20.07 -0.65 -10.99
N ARG A 303 19.76 -0.66 -9.68
CA ARG A 303 20.69 -0.94 -8.57
C ARG A 303 20.04 -1.82 -7.50
N PRO A 304 19.76 -3.09 -7.82
CA PRO A 304 18.99 -3.97 -6.95
C PRO A 304 19.71 -4.32 -5.63
N ALA A 305 21.01 -4.61 -5.67
CA ALA A 305 21.75 -5.06 -4.48
C ALA A 305 21.84 -3.96 -3.41
N GLU A 306 22.14 -2.74 -3.83
CA GLU A 306 22.21 -1.58 -2.94
C GLU A 306 20.82 -1.22 -2.39
N THR A 307 19.77 -1.34 -3.21
CA THR A 307 18.38 -1.11 -2.80
C THR A 307 17.91 -2.11 -1.75
N VAL A 308 18.20 -3.41 -1.95
CA VAL A 308 17.91 -4.47 -0.96
C VAL A 308 18.61 -4.19 0.37
N LYS A 309 19.85 -3.70 0.36
CA LYS A 309 20.57 -3.35 1.57
C LYS A 309 19.90 -2.21 2.35
N ILE A 310 19.39 -1.19 1.66
CA ILE A 310 18.64 -0.08 2.28
C ILE A 310 17.32 -0.60 2.85
N LEU A 311 16.57 -1.40 2.10
CA LEU A 311 15.31 -2.00 2.55
C LEU A 311 15.49 -2.87 3.80
N LEU A 312 16.53 -3.71 3.82
CA LEU A 312 16.88 -4.49 5.00
C LEU A 312 17.12 -3.56 6.19
N ARG A 313 17.93 -2.51 6.02
CA ARG A 313 18.16 -1.54 7.09
C ARG A 313 16.86 -0.88 7.56
N LEU A 314 15.97 -0.48 6.66
CA LEU A 314 14.68 0.13 7.02
C LEU A 314 13.76 -0.82 7.78
N CYS A 315 13.77 -2.11 7.43
CA CYS A 315 12.93 -3.13 8.06
C CYS A 315 13.56 -3.74 9.33
N THR A 316 14.86 -3.56 9.59
CA THR A 316 15.56 -4.12 10.77
C THR A 316 16.06 -3.08 11.77
N ASP A 317 16.41 -1.88 11.33
CA ASP A 317 17.08 -0.87 12.15
C ASP A 317 16.04 0.07 12.79
N GLY A 318 15.50 -0.36 13.92
CA GLY A 318 14.61 0.44 14.77
C GLY A 318 15.36 1.51 15.59
N GLY A 319 16.16 2.37 14.95
CA GLY A 319 16.79 3.54 15.57
C GLY A 319 17.87 3.27 16.66
N ASP A 320 18.69 4.30 16.89
CA ASP A 320 19.90 4.30 17.71
C ASP A 320 19.75 3.65 19.13
N PRO A 321 20.70 2.81 19.60
CA PRO A 321 20.59 2.05 20.87
C PRO A 321 20.58 2.91 22.15
N THR A 322 20.85 4.21 22.05
CA THR A 322 20.98 5.13 23.19
C THR A 322 19.65 5.49 23.86
N THR A 323 18.51 5.24 23.19
CA THR A 323 17.17 5.52 23.71
C THR A 323 16.46 4.31 24.34
N ARG A 324 17.17 3.18 24.57
CA ARG A 324 16.63 1.91 25.12
C ARG A 324 16.16 1.95 26.59
N ARG A 325 15.92 3.13 27.18
CA ARG A 325 15.32 3.26 28.51
C ARG A 325 13.96 3.94 28.41
N GLY A 326 12.92 3.14 28.17
CA GLY A 326 11.52 3.52 28.36
C GLY A 326 10.63 3.22 27.16
N SER A 327 9.65 2.33 27.35
CA SER A 327 8.56 1.95 26.44
C SER A 327 8.90 1.05 25.24
N ASN A 328 9.01 -0.26 25.52
CA ASN A 328 9.17 -1.33 24.54
C ASN A 328 7.93 -1.62 23.66
N SER A 329 6.74 -1.04 23.91
CA SER A 329 5.52 -1.43 23.18
C SER A 329 5.12 -0.49 22.03
N MET A 330 5.59 0.76 21.99
CA MET A 330 5.08 1.77 21.03
C MET A 330 5.97 1.96 19.79
N ARG A 331 7.23 1.50 19.81
CA ARG A 331 8.18 1.68 18.70
C ARG A 331 8.18 0.56 17.65
N LEU A 332 7.74 -0.65 18.00
CA LEU A 332 7.57 -1.75 17.04
C LEU A 332 6.51 -1.45 15.96
N LEU A 333 5.63 -0.47 16.20
CA LEU A 333 4.56 -0.05 15.29
C LEU A 333 5.01 0.88 14.15
N MET A 334 6.28 1.32 14.13
CA MET A 334 6.78 2.29 13.14
C MET A 334 7.79 1.71 12.14
N ILE A 335 8.18 0.44 12.28
CA ILE A 335 9.07 -0.22 11.32
C ILE A 335 8.21 -0.71 10.15
N PRO A 336 8.48 -0.29 8.91
CA PRO A 336 7.69 -0.73 7.76
C PRO A 336 7.84 -2.24 7.53
N SER A 337 6.75 -2.88 7.11
CA SER A 337 6.74 -4.31 6.84
C SER A 337 7.51 -4.60 5.54
N PRO A 338 8.30 -5.68 5.46
CA PRO A 338 8.88 -6.13 4.20
C PRO A 338 7.83 -6.33 3.10
N MET A 339 6.60 -6.70 3.50
CA MET A 339 5.49 -6.91 2.59
C MET A 339 5.02 -5.63 1.89
N ASP A 340 5.24 -4.46 2.50
CA ASP A 340 4.90 -3.16 1.90
C ASP A 340 5.68 -2.86 0.61
N PHE A 341 6.80 -3.57 0.41
CA PHE A 341 7.75 -3.34 -0.66
C PHE A 341 7.72 -4.42 -1.76
N VAL A 342 6.91 -5.48 -1.65
CA VAL A 342 6.94 -6.60 -2.63
C VAL A 342 6.71 -6.12 -4.06
N ASN A 343 5.79 -5.15 -4.24
CA ASN A 343 5.44 -4.56 -5.54
C ASN A 343 6.59 -3.83 -6.25
N ILE A 344 7.68 -3.49 -5.57
CA ILE A 344 8.83 -2.84 -6.24
C ILE A 344 9.69 -3.84 -7.01
N PHE A 345 9.56 -5.15 -6.73
CA PHE A 345 10.37 -6.21 -7.32
C PHE A 345 9.70 -6.93 -8.51
N VAL A 346 8.66 -6.34 -9.12
CA VAL A 346 7.89 -6.96 -10.22
C VAL A 346 8.76 -7.50 -11.36
N HIS A 347 9.85 -6.81 -11.71
CA HIS A 347 10.77 -7.23 -12.76
C HIS A 347 12.03 -7.96 -12.23
N SER A 348 12.16 -8.10 -10.91
CA SER A 348 13.36 -8.56 -10.22
C SER A 348 13.07 -9.54 -9.06
N PRO A 349 12.35 -10.65 -9.30
CA PRO A 349 11.91 -11.58 -8.25
C PRO A 349 13.06 -12.31 -7.54
N GLN A 350 14.24 -12.39 -8.15
CA GLN A 350 15.44 -12.95 -7.51
C GLN A 350 15.91 -12.09 -6.33
N TYR A 351 15.83 -10.77 -6.47
CA TYR A 351 16.20 -9.84 -5.40
C TYR A 351 15.12 -9.74 -4.32
N LEU A 352 13.85 -9.99 -4.67
CA LEU A 352 12.79 -10.19 -3.68
C LEU A 352 13.06 -11.41 -2.81
N MET A 353 13.45 -12.54 -3.42
CA MET A 353 13.85 -13.74 -2.66
C MET A 353 15.03 -13.42 -1.72
N GLU A 354 16.08 -12.78 -2.22
CA GLU A 354 17.24 -12.39 -1.40
C GLU A 354 16.85 -11.46 -0.24
N PHE A 355 15.99 -10.47 -0.50
CA PHE A 355 15.49 -9.55 0.51
C PHE A 355 14.74 -10.27 1.63
N LEU A 356 13.77 -11.11 1.28
CA LEU A 356 12.96 -11.84 2.26
C LEU A 356 13.79 -12.90 3.01
N GLU A 357 14.69 -13.62 2.34
CA GLU A 357 15.62 -14.57 2.98
C GLU A 357 16.53 -13.89 4.00
N ASN A 358 17.06 -12.72 3.67
CA ASN A 358 17.93 -11.96 4.55
C ASN A 358 17.15 -11.36 5.73
N TYR A 359 15.90 -10.95 5.50
CA TYR A 359 15.02 -10.44 6.55
C TYR A 359 14.69 -11.52 7.59
N ILE A 360 14.27 -12.72 7.19
CA ILE A 360 13.97 -13.82 8.12
C ILE A 360 15.21 -14.24 8.94
N LYS A 361 16.40 -14.22 8.33
CA LYS A 361 17.66 -14.49 9.06
C LYS A 361 17.93 -13.44 10.13
N ALA A 362 17.57 -12.18 9.89
CA ALA A 362 17.79 -11.07 10.80
C ALA A 362 16.70 -10.96 11.89
N VAL A 363 15.44 -11.25 11.56
CA VAL A 363 14.27 -11.06 12.42
C VAL A 363 13.55 -12.39 12.63
N LYS A 364 13.58 -12.91 13.86
CA LYS A 364 13.02 -14.24 14.18
C LYS A 364 11.51 -14.25 14.44
N ASP A 365 10.96 -13.15 14.98
CA ASP A 365 9.56 -13.04 15.42
C ASP A 365 8.86 -11.87 14.72
N SER A 366 8.73 -11.95 13.39
CA SER A 366 8.05 -10.90 12.60
C SER A 366 6.53 -11.11 12.59
N PRO A 367 5.71 -10.06 12.78
CA PRO A 367 4.25 -10.18 12.65
C PRO A 367 3.82 -10.55 11.22
N ALA A 368 4.63 -10.23 10.20
CA ALA A 368 4.35 -10.56 8.80
C ALA A 368 4.93 -11.92 8.38
N GLN A 369 5.38 -12.76 9.32
CA GLN A 369 6.09 -14.00 9.02
C GLN A 369 5.30 -14.96 8.12
N THR A 370 3.98 -15.09 8.35
CA THR A 370 3.10 -15.94 7.53
C THR A 370 3.02 -15.44 6.08
N GLU A 371 2.87 -14.13 5.87
CA GLU A 371 2.80 -13.52 4.54
C GLU A 371 4.13 -13.63 3.79
N ILE A 372 5.24 -13.46 4.51
CA ILE A 372 6.58 -13.62 3.94
C ILE A 372 6.80 -15.09 3.52
N HIS A 373 6.41 -16.06 4.36
CA HIS A 373 6.52 -17.47 4.00
C HIS A 373 5.65 -17.83 2.80
N ASN A 374 4.41 -17.31 2.72
CA ASN A 374 3.54 -17.50 1.56
C ASN A 374 4.21 -17.02 0.27
N THR A 375 4.75 -15.79 0.30
CA THR A 375 5.44 -15.18 -0.85
C THR A 375 6.71 -15.95 -1.23
N LEU A 376 7.49 -16.39 -0.23
CA LEU A 376 8.67 -17.23 -0.47
C LEU A 376 8.31 -18.60 -1.05
N LEU A 377 7.22 -19.24 -0.59
CA LEU A 377 6.74 -20.50 -1.17
C LEU A 377 6.35 -20.33 -2.63
N GLU A 378 5.65 -19.23 -2.97
CA GLU A 378 5.33 -18.90 -4.36
C GLU A 378 6.61 -18.75 -5.20
N LEU A 379 7.61 -18.00 -4.71
CA LEU A 379 8.88 -17.78 -5.41
C LEU A 379 9.75 -19.05 -5.54
N TYR A 380 9.75 -19.91 -4.52
CA TYR A 380 10.55 -21.15 -4.51
C TYR A 380 9.94 -22.24 -5.40
N ILE A 381 8.62 -22.33 -5.47
CA ILE A 381 7.93 -23.45 -6.13
C ILE A 381 7.56 -23.09 -7.58
N SER A 382 7.38 -21.81 -7.90
CA SER A 382 7.02 -21.36 -9.25
C SER A 382 8.08 -21.70 -10.30
N LYS A 383 7.64 -22.37 -11.38
CA LYS A 383 8.48 -22.74 -12.54
C LYS A 383 8.97 -21.51 -13.29
N ASP A 384 8.06 -20.59 -13.55
CA ASP A 384 8.36 -19.29 -14.15
C ASP A 384 8.29 -18.21 -13.08
N LEU A 385 9.31 -17.36 -13.02
CA LEU A 385 9.36 -16.22 -12.10
C LEU A 385 8.43 -15.06 -12.56
N SER A 386 7.52 -15.31 -13.50
CA SER A 386 6.49 -14.38 -13.93
C SER A 386 5.35 -14.36 -12.91
N PHE A 387 5.37 -13.37 -12.03
CA PHE A 387 4.43 -13.23 -10.92
C PHE A 387 3.05 -12.75 -11.43
N PRO A 388 1.96 -13.55 -11.38
CA PRO A 388 0.62 -13.11 -11.81
C PRO A 388 -0.10 -12.34 -10.70
N SER A 389 0.19 -12.64 -9.43
CA SER A 389 -0.55 -12.20 -8.24
C SER A 389 -0.33 -10.73 -7.84
N MET A 390 0.59 -10.00 -8.50
CA MET A 390 0.90 -8.59 -8.20
C MET A 390 0.36 -7.59 -9.24
N SER A 391 -0.31 -8.08 -10.28
CA SER A 391 -0.81 -7.24 -11.39
C SER A 391 -2.20 -6.62 -11.16
N GLN A 392 -2.86 -6.86 -10.01
CA GLN A 392 -4.29 -6.55 -9.85
C GLN A 392 -4.65 -5.33 -8.98
N GLU A 393 -3.71 -4.56 -8.42
CA GLU A 393 -4.09 -3.46 -7.49
C GLU A 393 -3.71 -2.03 -7.87
N ASN A 394 -3.23 -1.73 -9.09
CA ASN A 394 -3.03 -0.34 -9.50
C ASN A 394 -3.49 -0.08 -10.94
N ASP A 395 -4.80 -0.11 -11.17
CA ASP A 395 -5.44 0.61 -12.28
C ASP A 395 -6.19 1.81 -11.68
N PHE A 396 -5.44 2.87 -11.35
CA PHE A 396 -5.97 4.22 -11.24
C PHE A 396 -5.11 5.14 -12.09
N ASP A 397 -5.70 5.50 -13.24
CA ASP A 397 -5.44 6.65 -14.10
C ASP A 397 -4.00 7.18 -14.22
N ASP A 398 -3.33 6.87 -15.34
CA ASP A 398 -2.61 7.92 -16.06
C ASP A 398 -2.60 7.73 -17.58
N HIS A 399 -3.43 8.53 -18.25
CA HIS A 399 -3.42 8.75 -19.68
C HIS A 399 -2.23 9.65 -20.07
N ASN A 400 -1.13 9.10 -20.57
CA ASN A 400 -0.39 9.66 -21.73
C ASN A 400 0.84 8.82 -22.13
N SER A 401 0.63 7.90 -23.07
CA SER A 401 1.72 7.31 -23.85
C SER A 401 1.97 8.15 -25.11
N LYS A 402 3.14 8.79 -25.20
CA LYS A 402 3.70 9.23 -26.49
C LYS A 402 4.71 8.20 -26.95
N GLU A 403 4.30 7.46 -27.96
CA GLU A 403 5.12 6.59 -28.80
C GLU A 403 6.41 7.30 -29.27
N ARG A 404 7.55 6.63 -29.09
CA ARG A 404 8.75 6.88 -29.90
C ARG A 404 9.21 5.58 -30.54
N LYS A 405 8.92 5.49 -31.84
CA LYS A 405 9.46 4.54 -32.82
C LYS A 405 10.99 4.58 -32.83
N GLY A 406 11.60 3.40 -32.88
CA GLY A 406 13.04 3.21 -33.04
C GLY A 406 13.41 1.92 -33.77
N LYS A 407 13.29 1.96 -35.09
CA LYS A 407 14.07 1.23 -36.12
C LYS A 407 14.31 -0.28 -35.96
N GLU A 408 13.52 -1.01 -36.75
CA GLU A 408 13.88 -2.29 -37.34
C GLU A 408 15.20 -2.18 -38.13
N ILE A 409 16.13 -3.09 -37.87
CA ILE A 409 17.21 -3.45 -38.80
C ILE A 409 17.07 -4.93 -39.10
N THR A 410 16.79 -5.20 -40.37
CA THR A 410 16.87 -6.51 -41.00
C THR A 410 18.33 -6.98 -41.05
N ASN A 411 18.59 -8.26 -40.71
CA ASN A 411 19.37 -9.16 -41.57
C ASN A 411 19.58 -10.56 -40.97
N GLY A 412 19.25 -11.56 -41.79
CA GLY A 412 20.21 -12.60 -42.14
C GLY A 412 20.15 -13.92 -41.36
N TYR A 413 19.28 -14.82 -41.80
CA TYR A 413 19.43 -16.26 -41.59
C TYR A 413 20.82 -16.73 -42.09
N LYS A 414 21.64 -17.25 -41.18
CA LYS A 414 22.69 -18.25 -41.49
C LYS A 414 22.70 -19.33 -40.40
N SER A 415 22.25 -20.52 -40.78
CA SER A 415 22.33 -21.75 -39.99
C SER A 415 23.80 -22.19 -39.83
N GLY A 416 24.16 -22.72 -38.65
CA GLY A 416 25.45 -23.40 -38.46
C GLY A 416 25.90 -23.63 -37.01
N THR A 417 25.23 -24.53 -36.30
CA THR A 417 25.84 -25.45 -35.30
C THR A 417 26.50 -24.93 -34.00
N ARG A 418 26.52 -23.63 -33.68
CA ARG A 418 27.10 -23.12 -32.40
C ARG A 418 26.08 -22.69 -31.33
N GLU A 419 24.79 -22.54 -31.67
CA GLU A 419 23.74 -22.11 -30.73
C GLU A 419 23.17 -23.23 -29.85
N LYS A 420 23.15 -24.49 -30.33
CA LYS A 420 22.63 -25.63 -29.55
C LYS A 420 23.42 -25.92 -28.27
N ALA A 421 24.71 -25.57 -28.22
CA ALA A 421 25.56 -25.76 -27.04
C ALA A 421 25.44 -24.62 -26.00
N LYS A 422 24.89 -23.45 -26.39
CA LYS A 422 24.57 -22.35 -25.47
C LYS A 422 23.16 -22.49 -24.89
N LEU A 423 22.16 -22.84 -25.72
CA LEU A 423 20.81 -23.15 -25.23
C LEU A 423 20.83 -24.32 -24.22
N GLY A 424 21.53 -25.42 -24.52
CA GLY A 424 21.62 -26.55 -23.58
C GLY A 424 22.42 -26.26 -22.30
N LYS A 425 23.20 -25.17 -22.23
CA LYS A 425 23.88 -24.72 -21.00
C LYS A 425 23.00 -23.79 -20.17
N GLU A 426 22.18 -22.96 -20.82
CA GLU A 426 21.21 -22.10 -20.14
C GLU A 426 20.02 -22.91 -19.61
N GLU A 427 19.48 -23.86 -20.37
CA GLU A 427 18.44 -24.81 -19.93
C GLU A 427 18.90 -25.66 -18.73
N ASN A 428 20.16 -26.11 -18.72
CA ASN A 428 20.72 -26.84 -17.58
C ASN A 428 20.93 -25.94 -16.36
N LYS A 429 21.21 -24.64 -16.55
CA LYS A 429 21.37 -23.69 -15.45
C LYS A 429 20.02 -23.32 -14.83
N THR A 430 18.99 -23.09 -15.64
CA THR A 430 17.62 -22.80 -15.18
C THR A 430 16.98 -24.02 -14.53
N ALA A 431 17.17 -25.23 -15.08
CA ALA A 431 16.70 -26.46 -14.44
C ALA A 431 17.36 -26.70 -13.07
N LYS A 432 18.66 -26.42 -12.94
CA LYS A 432 19.36 -26.52 -11.67
C LYS A 432 18.88 -25.49 -10.64
N ASP A 433 18.64 -24.25 -11.08
CA ASP A 433 18.08 -23.19 -10.23
C ASP A 433 16.68 -23.54 -9.71
N ILE A 434 15.79 -24.07 -10.56
CA ILE A 434 14.46 -24.53 -10.17
C ILE A 434 14.54 -25.63 -9.10
N VAL A 435 15.44 -26.61 -9.27
CA VAL A 435 15.62 -27.71 -8.30
C VAL A 435 16.15 -27.19 -6.96
N ASP A 436 17.10 -26.25 -6.98
CA ASP A 436 17.63 -25.66 -5.74
C ASP A 436 16.57 -24.79 -5.03
N ARG A 437 15.73 -24.05 -5.79
CA ARG A 437 14.58 -23.30 -5.26
C ARG A 437 13.52 -24.23 -4.66
N GLN A 438 13.12 -25.29 -5.36
CA GLN A 438 12.18 -26.29 -4.85
C GLN A 438 12.71 -26.99 -3.59
N ARG A 439 14.02 -27.24 -3.49
CA ARG A 439 14.65 -27.76 -2.27
C ARG A 439 14.49 -26.79 -1.10
N LYS A 440 14.68 -25.49 -1.32
CA LYS A 440 14.42 -24.45 -0.31
C LYS A 440 12.93 -24.40 0.06
N GLY A 441 12.03 -24.50 -0.92
CA GLY A 441 10.58 -24.58 -0.69
C GLY A 441 10.19 -25.74 0.21
N LEU A 442 10.72 -26.94 -0.05
CA LEU A 442 10.49 -28.12 0.80
C LEU A 442 11.06 -27.94 2.21
N ALA A 443 12.25 -27.34 2.33
CA ALA A 443 12.85 -27.05 3.62
C ALA A 443 11.98 -26.07 4.42
N LEU A 444 11.44 -25.04 3.77
CA LEU A 444 10.53 -24.06 4.39
C LEU A 444 9.22 -24.70 4.85
N LEU A 445 8.59 -25.53 4.00
CA LEU A 445 7.37 -26.27 4.36
C LEU A 445 7.56 -27.11 5.64
N LYS A 446 8.73 -27.76 5.76
CA LYS A 446 9.09 -28.58 6.93
C LYS A 446 9.45 -27.77 8.17
N SER A 447 10.22 -26.70 8.03
CA SER A 447 10.64 -25.88 9.17
C SER A 447 9.49 -25.03 9.73
N ALA A 448 8.58 -24.58 8.87
CA ALA A 448 7.42 -23.78 9.25
C ALA A 448 6.22 -24.63 9.72
N TRP A 449 6.30 -25.97 9.66
CA TRP A 449 5.31 -26.90 10.20
C TRP A 449 5.96 -28.09 10.93
N THR A 450 6.53 -27.80 12.10
CA THR A 450 7.10 -28.84 12.98
C THR A 450 6.00 -29.75 13.56
N PRO A 451 6.34 -30.98 14.01
CA PRO A 451 5.36 -31.91 14.58
C PRO A 451 4.63 -31.42 15.83
N GLU A 452 5.17 -30.41 16.52
CA GLU A 452 4.64 -29.85 17.76
C GLU A 452 3.62 -28.72 17.52
N MET A 453 3.53 -28.19 16.29
CA MET A 453 2.65 -27.08 15.94
C MET A 453 1.31 -27.56 15.40
N GLU A 454 0.22 -27.01 15.93
CA GLU A 454 -1.15 -27.26 15.45
C GLU A 454 -1.38 -26.69 14.04
N GLU A 455 -0.89 -25.46 13.79
CA GLU A 455 -0.98 -24.78 12.50
C GLU A 455 0.39 -24.33 11.98
N PRO A 456 0.62 -24.37 10.65
CA PRO A 456 1.86 -23.89 10.06
C PRO A 456 1.96 -22.36 10.02
N LEU A 457 3.17 -21.84 9.94
CA LEU A 457 3.44 -20.40 9.71
C LEU A 457 3.26 -20.01 8.21
N TYR A 458 2.31 -20.62 7.50
CA TYR A 458 1.92 -20.31 6.12
C TYR A 458 0.46 -20.72 5.88
N SER A 459 -0.18 -20.18 4.85
CA SER A 459 -1.52 -20.61 4.45
C SER A 459 -1.46 -21.98 3.79
N VAL A 460 -2.10 -22.97 4.42
CA VAL A 460 -2.18 -24.35 3.91
C VAL A 460 -2.84 -24.40 2.53
N ASP A 461 -3.96 -23.69 2.35
CA ASP A 461 -4.70 -23.67 1.09
C ASP A 461 -3.86 -23.10 -0.05
N LEU A 462 -3.17 -21.98 0.22
CA LEU A 462 -2.27 -21.37 -0.74
C LEU A 462 -1.10 -22.31 -1.09
N ALA A 463 -0.50 -22.97 -0.09
CA ALA A 463 0.58 -23.92 -0.30
C ALA A 463 0.14 -25.11 -1.18
N LEU A 464 -1.08 -25.64 -0.97
CA LEU A 464 -1.66 -26.68 -1.81
C LEU A 464 -1.87 -26.21 -3.25
N ILE A 465 -2.43 -25.01 -3.44
CA ILE A 465 -2.65 -24.41 -4.78
C ILE A 465 -1.31 -24.24 -5.50
N ILE A 466 -0.30 -23.66 -4.84
CA ILE A 466 1.02 -23.41 -5.41
C ILE A 466 1.71 -24.73 -5.79
N CYS A 467 1.68 -25.74 -4.91
CA CYS A 467 2.28 -27.03 -5.17
C CYS A 467 1.58 -27.77 -6.32
N ASN A 468 0.25 -27.71 -6.38
CA ASN A 468 -0.53 -28.35 -7.44
C ASN A 468 -0.31 -27.65 -8.80
N ALA A 469 -0.37 -26.32 -8.85
CA ALA A 469 -0.16 -25.54 -10.06
C ALA A 469 1.23 -25.77 -10.69
N ASN A 470 2.25 -26.00 -9.86
CA ASN A 470 3.62 -26.26 -10.30
C ASN A 470 3.97 -27.75 -10.41
N ALA A 471 3.04 -28.67 -10.18
CA ALA A 471 3.27 -30.12 -10.15
C ALA A 471 4.43 -30.53 -9.21
N PHE A 472 4.53 -29.88 -8.05
CA PHE A 472 5.57 -30.13 -7.05
C PHE A 472 5.15 -31.28 -6.10
N LYS A 473 5.48 -32.52 -6.49
CA LYS A 473 5.02 -33.75 -5.82
C LYS A 473 5.48 -33.86 -4.36
N ASP A 474 6.74 -33.57 -4.08
CA ASP A 474 7.30 -33.72 -2.72
C ASP A 474 6.62 -32.79 -1.71
N GLY A 475 6.23 -31.58 -2.14
CA GLY A 475 5.47 -30.64 -1.31
C GLY A 475 4.02 -31.09 -1.08
N LEU A 476 3.34 -31.57 -2.14
CA LEU A 476 1.98 -32.11 -2.02
C LEU A 476 1.92 -33.30 -1.06
N LEU A 477 2.86 -34.23 -1.18
CA LEU A 477 2.94 -35.39 -0.30
C LEU A 477 3.11 -34.96 1.17
N PHE A 478 4.02 -34.01 1.43
CA PHE A 478 4.20 -33.48 2.78
C PHE A 478 2.93 -32.82 3.34
N LEU A 479 2.25 -31.99 2.55
CA LEU A 479 1.04 -31.28 2.96
C LEU A 479 -0.12 -32.26 3.22
N TYR A 480 -0.35 -33.21 2.32
CA TYR A 480 -1.41 -34.20 2.48
C TYR A 480 -1.17 -35.17 3.64
N GLU A 481 0.09 -35.58 3.88
CA GLU A 481 0.46 -36.39 5.06
C GLU A 481 0.15 -35.65 6.38
N LYS A 482 0.46 -34.35 6.45
CA LYS A 482 0.19 -33.53 7.64
C LYS A 482 -1.30 -33.25 7.86
N LEU A 483 -2.04 -33.01 6.78
CA LEU A 483 -3.49 -32.75 6.83
C LEU A 483 -4.33 -34.01 7.04
N LYS A 484 -3.71 -35.19 7.11
CA LYS A 484 -4.40 -36.49 7.18
C LYS A 484 -5.37 -36.73 6.02
N LEU A 485 -5.12 -36.10 4.87
CA LEU A 485 -5.89 -36.23 3.64
C LEU A 485 -5.40 -37.45 2.85
N TYR A 486 -5.65 -38.63 3.42
CA TYR A 486 -5.03 -39.86 2.97
C TYR A 486 -5.53 -40.33 1.58
N LYS A 487 -6.75 -39.96 1.19
CA LYS A 487 -7.32 -40.32 -0.11
C LYS A 487 -6.64 -39.57 -1.26
N GLU A 488 -6.24 -38.33 -1.00
CA GLU A 488 -5.54 -37.43 -1.91
C GLU A 488 -4.08 -37.88 -2.09
N VAL A 489 -3.40 -38.29 -1.00
CA VAL A 489 -2.07 -38.93 -1.07
C VAL A 489 -2.13 -40.16 -1.99
N ILE A 490 -3.12 -41.03 -1.76
CA ILE A 490 -3.35 -42.22 -2.57
C ILE A 490 -3.57 -41.82 -4.04
N SER A 491 -4.39 -40.82 -4.33
CA SER A 491 -4.63 -40.33 -5.69
C SER A 491 -3.34 -39.86 -6.39
N CYS A 492 -2.46 -39.15 -5.68
CA CYS A 492 -1.16 -38.73 -6.22
C CYS A 492 -0.25 -39.92 -6.58
N TYR A 493 -0.18 -40.93 -5.72
CA TYR A 493 0.59 -42.15 -6.01
C TYR A 493 -0.06 -43.00 -7.12
N LYS A 494 -1.40 -43.05 -7.19
CA LYS A 494 -2.16 -43.69 -8.30
C LYS A 494 -1.79 -43.07 -9.64
N GLN A 495 -1.77 -41.74 -9.74
CA GLN A 495 -1.37 -41.03 -10.97
C GLN A 495 0.10 -41.25 -11.34
N ALA A 496 0.96 -41.56 -10.36
CA ALA A 496 2.39 -41.78 -10.57
C ALA A 496 2.75 -43.25 -10.90
N HIS A 497 1.80 -44.19 -10.82
CA HIS A 497 2.03 -45.65 -10.94
C HIS A 497 3.11 -46.19 -9.98
N ASP A 498 3.36 -45.53 -8.84
CA ASP A 498 4.30 -45.99 -7.83
C ASP A 498 3.59 -46.90 -6.81
N HIS A 499 3.59 -48.20 -7.10
CA HIS A 499 2.88 -49.21 -6.31
C HIS A 499 3.57 -49.49 -4.97
N GLU A 500 4.90 -49.42 -4.89
CA GLU A 500 5.65 -49.64 -3.64
C GLU A 500 5.51 -48.48 -2.67
N GLY A 501 5.62 -47.23 -3.17
CA GLY A 501 5.42 -46.02 -2.39
C GLY A 501 4.00 -45.92 -1.81
N LEU A 502 3.00 -46.32 -2.61
CA LEU A 502 1.60 -46.37 -2.21
C LEU A 502 1.37 -47.36 -1.05
N ILE A 503 1.93 -48.57 -1.13
CA ILE A 503 1.83 -49.57 -0.06
C ILE A 503 2.55 -49.09 1.21
N ALA A 504 3.75 -48.50 1.08
CA ALA A 504 4.48 -47.95 2.22
C ALA A 504 3.71 -46.80 2.90
N CYS A 505 3.00 -45.99 2.12
CA CYS A 505 2.13 -44.93 2.61
C CYS A 505 0.93 -45.50 3.37
N CYS A 506 0.21 -46.46 2.79
CA CYS A 506 -0.90 -47.15 3.46
C CYS A 506 -0.46 -47.91 4.73
N LYS A 507 0.78 -48.45 4.78
CA LYS A 507 1.33 -49.05 6.00
C LYS A 507 1.48 -48.04 7.15
N LYS A 508 1.91 -46.81 6.85
CA LYS A 508 2.04 -45.75 7.85
C LYS A 508 0.67 -45.19 8.27
N LEU A 509 -0.24 -45.07 7.31
CA LEU A 509 -1.50 -44.34 7.48
C LEU A 509 -2.71 -45.23 7.82
N GLY A 510 -2.59 -46.54 7.62
CA GLY A 510 -3.65 -47.53 7.86
C GLY A 510 -3.56 -48.24 9.21
N ASP A 511 -2.59 -47.89 10.07
CA ASP A 511 -2.48 -48.48 11.41
C ASP A 511 -3.49 -47.84 12.37
N SER A 512 -4.51 -48.61 12.74
CA SER A 512 -5.56 -48.21 13.69
C SER A 512 -5.00 -47.80 15.06
N THR A 513 -3.80 -48.26 15.43
CA THR A 513 -3.16 -47.88 16.70
C THR A 513 -2.60 -46.45 16.69
N GLN A 514 -2.40 -45.85 15.52
CA GLN A 514 -1.91 -44.47 15.34
C GLN A 514 -3.01 -43.49 14.91
N GLY A 515 -4.28 -43.90 14.94
CA GLY A 515 -5.41 -43.09 14.47
C GLY A 515 -5.56 -43.05 12.95
N GLY A 516 -5.02 -44.06 12.25
CA GLY A 516 -5.20 -44.27 10.82
C GLY A 516 -6.57 -44.82 10.44
N ASP A 517 -6.93 -44.73 9.16
CA ASP A 517 -8.20 -45.22 8.61
C ASP A 517 -8.00 -46.59 7.92
N PRO A 518 -8.51 -47.70 8.50
CA PRO A 518 -8.40 -49.03 7.89
C PRO A 518 -9.09 -49.14 6.52
N SER A 519 -10.05 -48.27 6.20
CA SER A 519 -10.77 -48.29 4.91
C SER A 519 -9.87 -48.01 3.71
N LEU A 520 -8.70 -47.38 3.93
CA LEU A 520 -7.69 -47.12 2.90
C LEU A 520 -7.18 -48.41 2.24
N TRP A 521 -7.14 -49.53 2.98
CA TRP A 521 -6.79 -50.83 2.42
C TRP A 521 -7.84 -51.34 1.42
N GLY A 522 -9.11 -50.98 1.63
CA GLY A 522 -10.20 -51.27 0.69
C GLY A 522 -10.13 -50.42 -0.58
N ASP A 523 -9.86 -49.12 -0.45
CA ASP A 523 -9.69 -48.20 -1.58
C ASP A 523 -8.47 -48.57 -2.44
N LEU A 524 -7.40 -49.05 -1.79
CA LEU A 524 -6.20 -49.58 -2.44
C LEU A 524 -6.48 -50.89 -3.19
N LEU A 525 -7.28 -51.79 -2.59
CA LEU A 525 -7.70 -53.02 -3.24
C LEU A 525 -8.59 -52.76 -4.47
N ASN A 526 -9.51 -51.78 -4.40
CA ASN A 526 -10.32 -51.39 -5.56
C ASN A 526 -9.47 -50.82 -6.69
N TYR A 527 -8.41 -50.07 -6.36
CA TYR A 527 -7.44 -49.61 -7.36
C TYR A 527 -6.73 -50.76 -8.07
N PHE A 528 -6.18 -51.73 -7.32
CA PHE A 528 -5.53 -52.89 -7.93
C PHE A 528 -6.50 -53.79 -8.72
N GLY A 529 -7.78 -53.78 -8.36
CA GLY A 529 -8.86 -54.44 -9.12
C GLY A 529 -9.25 -53.70 -10.42
N GLU A 530 -9.04 -52.39 -10.50
CA GLU A 530 -9.32 -51.58 -11.71
C GLU A 530 -8.09 -51.43 -12.62
N LEU A 531 -6.89 -51.60 -12.08
CA LEU A 531 -5.66 -51.70 -12.87
C LEU A 531 -5.73 -52.90 -13.82
N GLY A 532 -5.28 -52.72 -15.06
CA GLY A 532 -5.15 -53.80 -16.04
C GLY A 532 -3.76 -54.45 -16.08
N GLU A 533 -3.01 -54.38 -14.98
CA GLU A 533 -1.63 -54.85 -14.88
C GLU A 533 -1.49 -56.04 -13.92
N ASP A 534 -0.38 -56.80 -14.04
CA ASP A 534 -0.06 -57.90 -13.13
C ASP A 534 0.57 -57.36 -11.83
N CYS A 535 -0.27 -57.12 -10.83
CA CYS A 535 0.09 -56.65 -9.49
C CYS A 535 -0.02 -57.78 -8.43
N SER A 536 0.25 -59.03 -8.83
CA SER A 536 0.05 -60.21 -7.98
C SER A 536 0.83 -60.20 -6.66
N LYS A 537 1.99 -59.53 -6.58
CA LYS A 537 2.81 -59.46 -5.35
C LYS A 537 2.27 -58.43 -4.38
N GLU A 538 1.96 -57.26 -4.91
CA GLU A 538 1.40 -56.10 -4.24
C GLU A 538 0.02 -56.43 -3.66
N VAL A 539 -0.83 -57.11 -4.44
CA VAL A 539 -2.15 -57.58 -4.00
C VAL A 539 -2.02 -58.60 -2.87
N LYS A 540 -1.07 -59.56 -2.94
CA LYS A 540 -0.84 -60.51 -1.83
C LYS A 540 -0.45 -59.79 -0.55
N GLU A 541 0.42 -58.80 -0.65
CA GLU A 541 0.83 -57.99 0.48
C GLU A 541 -0.35 -57.20 1.06
N VAL A 542 -1.13 -56.50 0.23
CA VAL A 542 -2.34 -55.77 0.67
C VAL A 542 -3.37 -56.70 1.31
N LEU A 543 -3.59 -57.90 0.76
CA LEU A 543 -4.49 -58.89 1.34
C LEU A 543 -4.09 -59.32 2.75
N THR A 544 -2.78 -59.39 3.08
CA THR A 544 -2.37 -59.68 4.47
C THR A 544 -2.73 -58.56 5.45
N TYR A 545 -2.73 -57.31 5.01
CA TYR A 545 -3.14 -56.17 5.83
C TYR A 545 -4.67 -56.06 5.93
N VAL A 546 -5.40 -56.36 4.86
CA VAL A 546 -6.87 -56.49 4.87
C VAL A 546 -7.30 -57.64 5.81
N GLU A 547 -6.59 -58.76 5.81
CA GLU A 547 -6.80 -59.90 6.72
C GLU A 547 -6.57 -59.49 8.18
N LYS A 548 -5.49 -58.76 8.47
CA LYS A 548 -5.16 -58.31 9.83
C LYS A 548 -6.13 -57.23 10.36
N ALA A 549 -6.60 -56.35 9.50
CA ALA A 549 -7.47 -55.23 9.87
C ALA A 549 -8.97 -55.53 9.75
N ASP A 550 -9.35 -56.71 9.21
CA ASP A 550 -10.72 -57.19 9.01
C ASP A 550 -11.66 -56.17 8.35
N VAL A 551 -11.17 -55.51 7.30
CA VAL A 551 -11.83 -54.33 6.70
C VAL A 551 -12.95 -54.71 5.74
N LEU A 552 -12.79 -55.82 5.01
CA LEU A 552 -13.69 -56.20 3.91
C LEU A 552 -14.10 -57.68 3.98
N PRO A 553 -15.39 -57.99 3.74
CA PRO A 553 -15.84 -59.37 3.59
C PRO A 553 -15.16 -60.07 2.40
N PRO A 554 -14.87 -61.38 2.47
CA PRO A 554 -14.21 -62.13 1.40
C PRO A 554 -14.91 -62.04 0.04
N ILE A 555 -16.25 -61.93 0.05
CA ILE A 555 -17.04 -61.79 -1.17
C ILE A 555 -16.80 -60.46 -1.89
N VAL A 556 -16.62 -59.37 -1.13
CA VAL A 556 -16.35 -58.03 -1.67
C VAL A 556 -14.93 -57.97 -2.23
N VAL A 557 -13.98 -58.62 -1.55
CA VAL A 557 -12.60 -58.78 -2.03
C VAL A 557 -12.57 -59.51 -3.37
N LEU A 558 -13.32 -60.61 -3.50
CA LEU A 558 -13.44 -61.38 -4.74
C LEU A 558 -14.09 -60.58 -5.88
N GLN A 559 -15.19 -59.89 -5.60
CA GLN A 559 -15.89 -59.06 -6.60
C GLN A 559 -15.05 -57.87 -7.08
N THR A 560 -14.20 -57.34 -6.20
CA THR A 560 -13.32 -56.22 -6.53
C THR A 560 -12.16 -56.67 -7.40
N LEU A 561 -11.50 -57.77 -7.03
CA LEU A 561 -10.34 -58.29 -7.78
C LEU A 561 -10.72 -58.99 -9.08
N SER A 562 -11.95 -59.48 -9.23
CA SER A 562 -12.43 -60.09 -10.47
C SER A 562 -12.57 -59.12 -11.64
N LYS A 563 -12.56 -57.81 -11.37
CA LYS A 563 -12.57 -56.76 -12.40
C LYS A 563 -11.26 -56.70 -13.19
N ASN A 564 -10.14 -57.16 -12.62
CA ASN A 564 -8.84 -57.16 -13.27
C ASN A 564 -8.61 -58.49 -14.03
N PRO A 565 -8.48 -58.49 -15.37
CA PRO A 565 -8.28 -59.70 -16.16
C PRO A 565 -6.90 -60.35 -15.99
N CYS A 566 -5.92 -59.63 -15.45
CA CYS A 566 -4.55 -60.12 -15.24
C CYS A 566 -4.36 -60.85 -13.91
N LEU A 567 -5.29 -60.70 -12.96
CA LEU A 567 -5.20 -61.37 -11.66
C LEU A 567 -5.77 -62.80 -11.73
N THR A 568 -4.95 -63.78 -11.35
CA THR A 568 -5.40 -65.18 -11.29
C THR A 568 -5.98 -65.51 -9.91
N LEU A 569 -6.96 -66.43 -9.87
CA LEU A 569 -7.59 -66.90 -8.61
C LEU A 569 -6.55 -67.42 -7.58
N SER A 570 -5.37 -67.84 -8.06
CA SER A 570 -4.26 -68.30 -7.21
C SER A 570 -3.77 -67.25 -6.20
N VAL A 571 -3.93 -65.97 -6.52
CA VAL A 571 -3.50 -64.85 -5.66
C VAL A 571 -4.35 -64.75 -4.40
N VAL A 572 -5.65 -65.03 -4.53
CA VAL A 572 -6.65 -64.83 -3.46
C VAL A 572 -7.04 -66.16 -2.77
N LYS A 573 -6.73 -67.31 -3.38
CA LYS A 573 -7.09 -68.65 -2.88
C LYS A 573 -6.67 -68.86 -1.42
N ASP A 574 -5.43 -68.55 -1.09
CA ASP A 574 -4.90 -68.80 0.27
C ASP A 574 -5.55 -67.89 1.31
N TYR A 575 -5.85 -66.64 0.95
CA TYR A 575 -6.58 -65.70 1.80
C TYR A 575 -8.01 -66.17 2.07
N ILE A 576 -8.74 -66.56 1.02
CA ILE A 576 -10.13 -67.04 1.16
C ILE A 576 -10.19 -68.31 1.98
N ALA A 577 -9.26 -69.25 1.76
CA ALA A 577 -9.20 -70.49 2.52
C ALA A 577 -9.03 -70.21 4.02
N ARG A 578 -8.07 -69.36 4.40
CA ARG A 578 -7.85 -68.99 5.81
C ARG A 578 -9.04 -68.26 6.42
N LYS A 579 -9.62 -67.29 5.71
CA LYS A 579 -10.74 -66.50 6.25
C LYS A 579 -12.01 -67.35 6.38
N LEU A 580 -12.31 -68.23 5.43
CA LEU A 580 -13.43 -69.17 5.54
C LEU A 580 -13.24 -70.17 6.68
N GLU A 581 -12.02 -70.65 6.90
CA GLU A 581 -11.70 -71.55 8.02
C GLU A 581 -11.88 -70.85 9.37
N GLN A 582 -11.44 -69.59 9.47
CA GLN A 582 -11.66 -68.75 10.66
C GLN A 582 -13.15 -68.52 10.94
N GLU A 583 -13.94 -68.10 9.94
CA GLU A 583 -15.38 -67.90 10.08
C GLU A 583 -16.10 -69.21 10.44
N SER A 584 -15.73 -70.33 9.81
CA SER A 584 -16.31 -71.64 10.12
C SER A 584 -16.06 -72.06 11.56
N LYS A 585 -14.87 -71.75 12.09
CA LYS A 585 -14.52 -72.03 13.49
C LYS A 585 -15.35 -71.19 14.46
N LEU A 586 -15.55 -69.90 14.17
CA LEU A 586 -16.40 -69.02 14.97
C LEU A 586 -17.85 -69.53 15.01
N ILE A 587 -18.40 -69.91 13.85
CA ILE A 587 -19.75 -70.49 13.75
C ILE A 587 -19.88 -71.76 14.59
N GLU A 588 -18.85 -72.61 14.59
CA GLU A 588 -18.86 -73.86 15.36
C GLU A 588 -18.79 -73.62 16.88
N ASP A 589 -17.98 -72.65 17.32
CA ASP A 589 -17.88 -72.28 18.74
C ASP A 589 -19.17 -71.61 19.24
N ASP A 590 -19.81 -70.79 18.41
CA ASP A 590 -21.12 -70.20 18.70
C ASP A 590 -22.22 -71.27 18.79
N ARG A 591 -22.23 -72.26 17.87
CA ARG A 591 -23.18 -73.39 17.92
C ARG A 591 -23.06 -74.18 19.21
N LYS A 592 -21.84 -74.53 19.63
CA LYS A 592 -21.61 -75.22 20.91
C LYS A 592 -22.11 -74.42 22.09
N SER A 593 -21.94 -73.11 22.06
CA SER A 593 -22.43 -72.22 23.12
C SER A 593 -23.96 -72.20 23.15
N VAL A 594 -24.62 -72.14 21.99
CA VAL A 594 -26.08 -72.21 21.87
C VAL A 594 -26.63 -73.52 22.43
N ASP A 595 -26.04 -74.66 22.07
CA ASP A 595 -26.48 -75.98 22.56
C ASP A 595 -26.37 -76.07 24.09
N LYS A 596 -25.25 -75.62 24.66
CA LYS A 596 -25.05 -75.57 26.11
C LYS A 596 -26.11 -74.72 26.82
N TYR A 597 -26.38 -73.52 26.30
CA TYR A 597 -27.40 -72.64 26.89
C TYR A 597 -28.82 -73.20 26.75
N GLN A 598 -29.12 -73.92 25.68
CA GLN A 598 -30.41 -74.60 25.49
C GLN A 598 -30.60 -75.70 26.55
N GLU A 599 -29.59 -76.56 26.75
CA GLU A 599 -29.63 -77.61 27.77
C GLU A 599 -29.83 -77.05 29.18
N GLU A 600 -29.07 -76.02 29.57
CA GLU A 600 -29.20 -75.35 30.87
C GLU A 600 -30.59 -74.72 31.04
N THR A 601 -31.12 -74.10 29.99
CA THR A 601 -32.47 -73.49 30.02
C THR A 601 -33.56 -74.54 30.17
N GLU A 602 -33.45 -75.69 29.50
CA GLU A 602 -34.39 -76.80 29.63
C GLU A 602 -34.35 -77.43 31.02
N LEU A 603 -33.16 -77.55 31.63
CA LEU A 603 -33.01 -78.02 33.01
C LEU A 603 -33.69 -77.06 33.99
N MET A 604 -33.43 -75.75 33.88
CA MET A 604 -34.07 -74.74 34.73
C MET A 604 -35.59 -74.71 34.55
N LYS A 605 -36.10 -74.86 33.32
CA LYS A 605 -37.56 -74.93 33.08
C LYS A 605 -38.19 -76.16 33.74
N ARG A 606 -37.53 -77.32 33.65
CA ARG A 606 -37.97 -78.55 34.33
C ARG A 606 -37.97 -78.38 35.84
N GLU A 607 -36.95 -77.74 36.42
CA GLU A 607 -36.90 -77.43 37.85
C GLU A 607 -38.04 -76.48 38.28
N ILE A 608 -38.33 -75.44 37.49
CA ILE A 608 -39.45 -74.53 37.74
C ILE A 608 -40.79 -75.28 37.71
N GLU A 609 -40.97 -76.20 36.76
CA GLU A 609 -42.19 -76.99 36.64
C GLU A 609 -42.36 -77.94 37.84
N ASP A 610 -41.30 -78.66 38.22
CA ASP A 610 -41.27 -79.54 39.40
C ASP A 610 -41.62 -78.78 40.68
N LEU A 611 -41.00 -77.61 40.91
CA LEU A 611 -41.30 -76.76 42.06
C LEU A 611 -42.73 -76.22 42.10
N LYS A 612 -43.41 -76.11 40.94
CA LYS A 612 -44.80 -75.63 40.86
C LYS A 612 -45.83 -76.73 41.05
N THR A 613 -45.59 -77.93 40.53
CA THR A 613 -46.60 -78.99 40.46
C THR A 613 -46.47 -80.05 41.54
N ASN A 614 -45.26 -80.29 42.05
CA ASN A 614 -44.99 -81.39 42.98
C ASN A 614 -44.88 -80.90 44.44
N ALA A 615 -45.50 -81.64 45.35
CA ALA A 615 -45.41 -81.35 46.79
C ALA A 615 -44.02 -81.76 47.32
N LYS A 616 -43.26 -80.79 47.85
CA LYS A 616 -41.98 -81.06 48.54
C LYS A 616 -42.21 -81.52 49.98
N VAL A 617 -41.61 -82.66 50.35
CA VAL A 617 -41.62 -83.16 51.73
C VAL A 617 -40.38 -82.65 52.46
N PHE A 618 -40.57 -81.92 53.56
CA PHE A 618 -39.49 -81.44 54.42
C PHE A 618 -39.20 -82.47 55.52
N GLN A 619 -38.05 -83.16 55.43
CA GLN A 619 -37.65 -84.20 56.39
C GLN A 619 -36.56 -83.73 57.39
N LEU A 620 -36.20 -82.45 57.36
CA LEU A 620 -35.13 -81.92 58.21
C LEU A 620 -35.58 -81.81 59.66
N SER A 621 -34.86 -82.52 60.54
CA SER A 621 -35.10 -82.54 61.98
C SER A 621 -34.20 -81.59 62.77
N LYS A 622 -33.32 -80.84 62.10
CA LYS A 622 -32.40 -79.87 62.71
C LYS A 622 -32.47 -78.51 62.03
N CYS A 623 -32.35 -77.44 62.83
CA CYS A 623 -32.35 -76.06 62.36
C CYS A 623 -31.02 -75.74 61.65
N THR A 624 -31.08 -75.14 60.46
CA THR A 624 -29.89 -74.83 59.66
C THR A 624 -28.98 -73.79 60.34
N ALA A 625 -29.54 -72.84 61.10
CA ALA A 625 -28.76 -71.78 61.77
C ALA A 625 -28.07 -72.22 63.06
N CYS A 626 -28.74 -73.02 63.91
CA CYS A 626 -28.21 -73.39 65.24
C CYS A 626 -27.88 -74.89 65.37
N THR A 627 -28.20 -75.71 64.37
CA THR A 627 -27.94 -77.16 64.28
C THR A 627 -28.63 -78.04 65.32
N PHE A 628 -29.37 -77.46 66.26
CA PHE A 628 -30.21 -78.17 67.23
C PHE A 628 -31.49 -78.72 66.60
N THR A 629 -32.13 -79.67 67.30
CA THR A 629 -33.39 -80.28 66.85
C THR A 629 -34.48 -79.22 66.64
N LEU A 630 -35.24 -79.35 65.56
CA LEU A 630 -36.33 -78.43 65.22
C LEU A 630 -37.51 -78.64 66.15
N ASP A 631 -37.85 -77.60 66.90
CA ASP A 631 -39.02 -77.54 67.77
C ASP A 631 -40.04 -76.55 67.17
N LEU A 632 -41.34 -76.76 67.46
CA LEU A 632 -42.41 -75.88 66.96
C LEU A 632 -42.45 -74.55 67.75
N PRO A 633 -42.67 -73.39 67.11
CA PRO A 633 -42.91 -73.19 65.68
C PRO A 633 -41.63 -73.12 64.81
N ALA A 634 -41.65 -73.81 63.67
CA ALA A 634 -40.58 -73.87 62.69
C ALA A 634 -41.04 -73.31 61.33
N VAL A 635 -40.10 -72.70 60.59
CA VAL A 635 -40.33 -72.15 59.25
C VAL A 635 -39.49 -72.95 58.25
N HIS A 636 -40.14 -73.45 57.19
CA HIS A 636 -39.51 -74.22 56.12
C HIS A 636 -39.58 -73.44 54.81
N PHE A 637 -38.43 -73.25 54.16
CA PHE A 637 -38.34 -72.60 52.85
C PHE A 637 -38.28 -73.63 51.73
N MET A 638 -38.84 -73.31 50.55
CA MET A 638 -38.84 -74.21 49.38
C MET A 638 -37.44 -74.57 48.84
N CYS A 639 -36.39 -73.84 49.26
CA CYS A 639 -34.99 -74.20 49.06
C CYS A 639 -34.50 -75.35 49.97
N MET A 640 -35.41 -76.00 50.70
CA MET A 640 -35.14 -77.07 51.68
C MET A 640 -34.39 -76.64 52.94
N HIS A 641 -34.22 -75.35 53.23
CA HIS A 641 -33.69 -74.91 54.52
C HIS A 641 -34.81 -74.73 55.56
N SER A 642 -34.53 -75.16 56.80
CA SER A 642 -35.51 -75.20 57.89
C SER A 642 -34.93 -74.52 59.13
N PHE A 643 -35.69 -73.61 59.73
CA PHE A 643 -35.22 -72.78 60.85
C PHE A 643 -36.26 -72.75 61.99
N HIS A 644 -35.81 -72.58 63.23
CA HIS A 644 -36.72 -72.17 64.31
C HIS A 644 -37.19 -70.74 64.07
N LEU A 645 -38.44 -70.41 64.43
CA LEU A 645 -38.95 -69.03 64.33
C LEU A 645 -38.03 -68.03 65.06
N ARG A 646 -37.52 -68.40 66.25
CA ARG A 646 -36.57 -67.58 67.03
C ARG A 646 -35.21 -67.37 66.36
N CYS A 647 -34.77 -68.29 65.50
CA CYS A 647 -33.46 -68.22 64.85
C CYS A 647 -33.50 -67.41 63.55
N LEU A 648 -34.70 -67.08 63.06
CA LEU A 648 -34.91 -66.35 61.82
C LEU A 648 -34.92 -64.82 62.02
N GLY A 649 -35.17 -64.36 63.26
CA GLY A 649 -35.25 -62.93 63.59
C GLY A 649 -36.38 -62.22 62.85
N ASP A 650 -36.15 -60.98 62.41
CA ASP A 650 -37.14 -60.16 61.67
C ASP A 650 -37.33 -60.56 60.19
N ASN A 651 -36.55 -61.54 59.68
CA ASN A 651 -36.54 -61.94 58.27
C ASN A 651 -37.45 -63.16 58.00
N GLU A 652 -38.74 -63.07 58.36
CA GLU A 652 -39.69 -64.19 58.19
C GLU A 652 -39.96 -64.60 56.72
N LYS A 653 -39.59 -63.75 55.76
CA LYS A 653 -39.96 -63.89 54.35
C LYS A 653 -38.84 -64.44 53.45
N GLU A 654 -37.60 -64.52 53.92
CA GLU A 654 -36.44 -64.92 53.10
C GLU A 654 -35.54 -65.91 53.85
N CYS A 655 -35.02 -66.90 53.13
CA CYS A 655 -34.07 -67.87 53.69
C CYS A 655 -32.68 -67.21 53.83
N PRO A 656 -32.08 -67.13 55.03
CA PRO A 656 -30.79 -66.45 55.23
C PRO A 656 -29.62 -67.00 54.41
N GLU A 657 -29.60 -68.31 54.12
CA GLU A 657 -28.55 -68.94 53.31
C GLU A 657 -28.67 -68.63 51.81
N CYS A 658 -29.89 -68.64 51.26
CA CYS A 658 -30.11 -68.42 49.83
C CYS A 658 -30.40 -66.95 49.48
N ALA A 659 -30.75 -66.12 50.47
CA ALA A 659 -31.09 -64.72 50.27
C ALA A 659 -29.94 -63.89 49.67
N PRO A 660 -28.65 -64.06 50.05
CA PRO A 660 -27.55 -63.30 49.45
C PRO A 660 -27.41 -63.56 47.95
N GLU A 661 -27.48 -64.83 47.51
CA GLU A 661 -27.42 -65.21 46.10
C GLU A 661 -28.66 -64.73 45.34
N TYR A 662 -29.86 -64.94 45.90
CA TYR A 662 -31.10 -64.47 45.29
C TYR A 662 -31.14 -62.93 45.16
N ARG A 663 -30.68 -62.19 46.19
CA ARG A 663 -30.56 -60.73 46.13
C ARG A 663 -29.53 -60.30 45.09
N SER A 664 -28.40 -60.98 44.98
CA SER A 664 -27.41 -60.71 43.92
C SER A 664 -28.01 -60.86 42.52
N VAL A 665 -28.77 -61.94 42.27
CA VAL A 665 -29.47 -62.15 40.99
C VAL A 665 -30.56 -61.09 40.76
N MET A 666 -31.32 -60.72 41.79
CA MET A 666 -32.35 -59.69 41.70
C MET A 666 -31.77 -58.28 41.49
N GLU A 667 -30.65 -57.95 42.14
CA GLU A 667 -29.91 -56.70 41.92
C GLU A 667 -29.31 -56.66 40.52
N ALA A 668 -28.75 -57.77 40.03
CA ALA A 668 -28.26 -57.88 38.66
C ALA A 668 -29.40 -57.64 37.65
N LYS A 669 -30.57 -58.24 37.88
CA LYS A 669 -31.77 -58.00 37.07
C LYS A 669 -32.23 -56.53 37.13
N GLN A 670 -32.28 -55.92 38.31
CA GLN A 670 -32.63 -54.50 38.45
C GLN A 670 -31.63 -53.57 37.76
N LYS A 671 -30.33 -53.85 37.86
CA LYS A 671 -29.29 -53.10 37.13
C LYS A 671 -29.47 -53.23 35.62
N LEU A 672 -29.78 -54.43 35.13
CA LEU A 672 -30.08 -54.66 33.71
C LEU A 672 -31.34 -53.90 33.27
N GLU A 673 -32.42 -53.87 34.07
CA GLU A 673 -33.64 -53.10 33.78
C GLU A 673 -33.43 -51.58 33.85
N LEU A 674 -32.54 -51.09 34.72
CA LEU A 674 -32.14 -49.68 34.78
C LEU A 674 -31.31 -49.30 33.55
N ASN A 675 -30.32 -50.12 33.19
CA ASN A 675 -29.51 -49.94 31.99
C ASN A 675 -30.35 -50.02 30.72
N ALA A 676 -31.47 -50.74 30.75
CA ALA A 676 -32.43 -50.79 29.64
C ALA A 676 -33.07 -49.43 29.31
N ARG A 677 -33.16 -48.53 30.30
CA ARG A 677 -33.78 -47.21 30.15
C ARG A 677 -32.80 -46.12 29.69
N ASP A 678 -31.49 -46.39 29.73
CA ASP A 678 -30.45 -45.44 29.35
C ASP A 678 -30.00 -45.71 27.90
N HIS A 679 -30.75 -45.15 26.95
CA HIS A 679 -30.44 -45.25 25.53
C HIS A 679 -29.13 -44.53 25.16
N ASP A 680 -28.72 -43.51 25.91
CA ASP A 680 -27.49 -42.76 25.64
C ASP A 680 -26.24 -43.58 25.94
N LEU A 681 -26.27 -44.39 26.99
CA LEU A 681 -25.21 -45.35 27.29
C LEU A 681 -25.05 -46.39 26.17
N PHE A 682 -26.17 -46.90 25.64
CA PHE A 682 -26.18 -47.83 24.52
C PHE A 682 -25.53 -47.20 23.27
N PHE A 683 -25.96 -46.00 22.85
CA PHE A 683 -25.39 -45.36 21.66
C PHE A 683 -23.92 -44.98 21.83
N ARG A 684 -23.48 -44.67 23.05
CA ARG A 684 -22.06 -44.42 23.36
C ARG A 684 -21.23 -45.70 23.22
N GLN A 685 -21.71 -46.83 23.75
CA GLN A 685 -21.05 -48.12 23.62
C GLN A 685 -21.06 -48.63 22.17
N LEU A 686 -22.15 -48.40 21.44
CA LEU A 686 -22.27 -48.75 20.04
C LEU A 686 -21.27 -47.97 19.17
N ARG A 687 -21.12 -46.66 19.40
CA ARG A 687 -20.14 -45.83 18.68
C ARG A 687 -18.69 -46.13 19.06
N GLY A 688 -18.44 -46.64 20.27
CA GLY A 688 -17.11 -46.98 20.76
C GLY A 688 -16.66 -48.42 20.45
N SER A 689 -17.58 -49.31 20.06
CA SER A 689 -17.27 -50.71 19.78
C SER A 689 -16.85 -50.93 18.33
N LYS A 690 -15.90 -51.84 18.12
CA LYS A 690 -15.49 -52.32 16.79
C LYS A 690 -16.55 -53.21 16.15
N ASP A 691 -17.30 -53.95 16.97
CA ASP A 691 -18.41 -54.79 16.54
C ASP A 691 -19.70 -54.25 17.16
N GLY A 692 -20.43 -53.47 16.38
CA GLY A 692 -21.71 -52.92 16.79
C GLY A 692 -22.81 -53.97 16.88
N PHE A 693 -22.71 -55.06 16.11
CA PHE A 693 -23.70 -56.13 16.13
C PHE A 693 -23.63 -56.93 17.43
N SER A 694 -22.43 -57.25 17.92
CA SER A 694 -22.27 -57.90 19.23
C SER A 694 -22.83 -57.06 20.37
N VAL A 695 -22.67 -55.74 20.35
CA VAL A 695 -23.26 -54.84 21.35
C VAL A 695 -24.79 -54.86 21.27
N VAL A 696 -25.34 -54.82 20.05
CA VAL A 696 -26.80 -54.92 19.85
C VAL A 696 -27.33 -56.28 20.31
N ALA A 697 -26.63 -57.37 19.98
CA ALA A 697 -27.00 -58.73 20.33
C ALA A 697 -26.97 -58.97 21.85
N ASP A 698 -25.97 -58.40 22.55
CA ASP A 698 -25.88 -58.45 24.02
C ASP A 698 -26.99 -57.63 24.70
N TYR A 699 -27.30 -56.43 24.19
CA TYR A 699 -28.45 -55.66 24.70
C TYR A 699 -29.79 -56.33 24.38
N PHE A 700 -29.90 -57.01 23.24
CA PHE A 700 -31.08 -57.79 22.87
C PHE A 700 -31.25 -59.03 23.76
N SER A 701 -30.17 -59.79 24.02
CA SER A 701 -30.21 -60.97 24.90
C SER A 701 -30.58 -60.61 26.34
N LYS A 702 -30.23 -59.40 26.79
CA LYS A 702 -30.61 -58.83 28.09
C LYS A 702 -32.06 -58.32 28.14
N GLY A 703 -32.83 -58.44 27.05
CA GLY A 703 -34.26 -58.11 27.02
C GLY A 703 -34.58 -56.61 27.04
N VAL A 704 -33.59 -55.76 26.77
CA VAL A 704 -33.72 -54.28 26.77
C VAL A 704 -34.63 -53.80 25.63
N VAL A 705 -34.61 -54.51 24.49
CA VAL A 705 -35.26 -54.08 23.23
C VAL A 705 -36.66 -54.68 23.05
N SER A 706 -37.07 -55.66 23.88
CA SER A 706 -38.22 -56.54 23.60
C SER A 706 -39.45 -56.36 24.51
N LYS A 707 -39.71 -55.16 25.04
CA LYS A 707 -41.04 -54.83 25.61
C LYS A 707 -41.79 -53.88 24.68
N THR A 708 -42.33 -54.41 23.58
CA THR A 708 -43.49 -53.79 22.93
C THR A 708 -44.66 -53.87 23.90
N THR A 709 -44.98 -52.77 24.56
CA THR A 709 -46.25 -52.58 25.27
C THR A 709 -47.39 -52.80 24.28
N ILE A 710 -48.05 -53.95 24.34
CA ILE A 710 -49.34 -54.15 23.69
C ILE A 710 -50.33 -53.25 24.45
N PRO A 711 -50.97 -52.25 23.82
CA PRO A 711 -51.99 -51.44 24.50
C PRO A 711 -53.20 -52.33 24.82
N PRO A 712 -53.85 -52.17 25.98
CA PRO A 712 -55.05 -52.95 26.28
C PRO A 712 -56.16 -52.63 25.26
N GLU A 713 -56.62 -53.66 24.56
CA GLU A 713 -57.84 -53.63 23.75
C GLU A 713 -59.05 -53.38 24.66
N ASN A 714 -59.79 -52.31 24.31
CA ASN A 714 -61.23 -52.09 24.49
C ASN A 714 -61.93 -52.66 25.74
N ALA A 715 -62.49 -51.74 26.53
CA ALA A 715 -63.77 -51.95 27.20
C ALA A 715 -64.59 -50.64 27.10
N PRO A 716 -65.94 -50.72 27.03
CA PRO A 716 -66.84 -49.81 26.32
C PRO A 716 -67.01 -48.41 26.92
#